data_AF-A0A9P1D703-F1
#
_entry.id   AF-A0A9P1D703-F1
#
_cell.length_a   1.000
_cell.length_b   1.000
_cell.length_c   1.000
_cell.angle_alpha   90.00
_cell.angle_beta   90.00
_cell.angle_gamma   90.00
#
_symmetry.space_group_name_H-M   'P 1'
#
loop_
_entity.id
_entity.type
_entity.pdbx_description
1 polymer ?
#
loop_
_entity_poly.entity_id
_entity_poly.type
_entity_poly.pdbx_seq_one_letter_code
_entity_poly.pdbx_strand_id
1 'polypeptide(L)'
;MDSVRAGPFGQLFRPDNFVFGQTGAGNNWAKGHYTEGAELIDSVLDVVRKEAEGCDCLQGFQLCHSLGGGTGAGMGTLLISKVREEYPDRIMETFSVIPSPKVSDTVVEPYNAVLSFHQLVENSDESFLLDNEALYDICRMSTKEVDEQMLNVQNKNSSYFVEWIPNNIKASVCDIPPKGLKMAVAFAGNSTAIQEMFKRVAEYFTAMFRRKAFLHWYTGEGMDEMEFTEAESNMNDLVSEYQQYQDATAEEEGEFDEVLAPCESKDTEGGQCGNQIGAKFWEVIADEHGIDPTGTYHGDSDLQLERINVYFNEATGGRYVPRAVLMDLEPGTMDSVRAGPFGQLFRPDNFVFGQTGAGNNWAKGHYTEGAELIDSVLDVVRKEAEGCDCLQGFQLCHSLGGGTGAGMGTLLISKVREEYPDRIMETFSVIPSPKVSDTVVEPYNAVLSFHQLVENSDESFLLDNEALYDICFRTLKLTTPTYGDLNHLVSAAMSGVTCCLRFPGQLNCDLRKIAVNLVPFPRLHFFMTGFAPLTSRGSQQYRALTVPELTQQMFDAKNMMCAADPRHGRYLTAAALFRGRMSTKEVDEQMLNVQNKNSSYFVEWIPNNIKASVCDIPPKGLKMAVAFAGNSTAIQEMFKRVAEYFTAMFRRKAFLHWYTGEGMDEMEFTEAESNMNDLGGQCGNQIGAKFWEVIADEHGIDPTGTYHGDSDLQLERINVYFNEATGGRYVPRAVLMDLEPGTMDSVRAGPFGQLFRPDNFVFGQTGAGNNWAKGHYTEGAELIDSVLDVVRKEAEGCDCLQGFQLCHSLGGGTGAGMGTLLISKVREEYPDRIMETFSVIPSPKVSDTVVEPYNAVLSFHQLVENSDESFLLDNEALYDICFRTLKLTTPTYGDLNHLVSAAMSGVTCCLRFPGQLNCDLRKIAVNLVPFPRLHFFMTGFAPLTSRGSQQYRALTVPELTQQMFDAKNMMCAADPRHGRYLTAAALFRGRMSTKEVDEQMLNVQNKNSSYFVEWIPNNIKASVCDIPPKGLKMAVAFAGNSTAIQEMFKRVAEYFTAMFRRKAFLHWYTGEGMDEMEFTEAESNMNDLVSEYQQYQDATAEEEGEFDEEEGEYDG
;
A
#
# COMPACT_ATOMS: atom_id res chain seq x y z
N MET A 1 -16.66 -43.55 15.64
CA MET A 1 -15.53 -43.63 14.68
C MET A 1 -15.53 -44.94 13.87
N ASP A 2 -15.67 -46.12 14.49
CA ASP A 2 -15.73 -47.40 13.74
C ASP A 2 -16.90 -47.50 12.76
N SER A 3 -18.04 -46.89 13.08
CA SER A 3 -19.19 -46.76 12.16
C SER A 3 -18.89 -45.89 10.93
N VAL A 4 -18.05 -44.85 11.08
CA VAL A 4 -17.62 -43.96 9.99
C VAL A 4 -16.59 -44.69 9.11
N ARG A 5 -15.68 -45.43 9.74
CA ARG A 5 -14.67 -46.27 9.06
C ARG A 5 -15.30 -47.43 8.28
N ALA A 6 -16.38 -48.02 8.80
CA ALA A 6 -17.12 -49.10 8.15
C ALA A 6 -18.19 -48.59 7.14
N GLY A 7 -18.43 -47.28 7.09
CA GLY A 7 -19.37 -46.65 6.18
C GLY A 7 -18.88 -46.60 4.73
N PRO A 8 -19.77 -46.28 3.76
CA PRO A 8 -19.44 -46.27 2.33
C PRO A 8 -18.35 -45.27 1.93
N PHE A 9 -18.10 -44.25 2.77
CA PHE A 9 -17.04 -43.25 2.57
C PHE A 9 -15.82 -43.46 3.48
N GLY A 10 -15.79 -44.52 4.29
CA GLY A 10 -14.72 -44.77 5.25
C GLY A 10 -13.34 -45.04 4.62
N GLN A 11 -13.30 -45.40 3.32
CA GLN A 11 -12.06 -45.58 2.56
C GLN A 11 -11.47 -44.26 2.01
N LEU A 12 -12.21 -43.15 2.05
CA LEU A 12 -11.73 -41.84 1.60
C LEU A 12 -10.92 -41.10 2.67
N PHE A 13 -11.17 -41.39 3.95
CA PHE A 13 -10.44 -40.78 5.05
C PHE A 13 -9.10 -41.50 5.27
N ARG A 14 -8.00 -40.73 5.38
CA ARG A 14 -6.67 -41.29 5.67
C ARG A 14 -6.71 -41.99 7.04
N PRO A 15 -6.22 -43.24 7.16
CA PRO A 15 -6.22 -43.97 8.43
C PRO A 15 -5.47 -43.25 9.56
N ASP A 16 -4.47 -42.45 9.20
CA ASP A 16 -3.60 -41.74 10.14
C ASP A 16 -4.28 -40.50 10.76
N ASN A 17 -5.41 -40.04 10.20
CA ASN A 17 -6.13 -38.86 10.69
C ASN A 17 -7.19 -39.23 11.74
N PHE A 18 -7.29 -40.51 12.11
CA PHE A 18 -8.19 -40.98 13.17
C PHE A 18 -7.46 -41.03 14.52
N VAL A 19 -7.78 -40.08 15.40
CA VAL A 19 -7.27 -40.04 16.78
C VAL A 19 -8.29 -40.69 17.72
N PHE A 20 -7.85 -41.63 18.56
CA PHE A 20 -8.69 -42.39 19.48
C PHE A 20 -8.34 -42.10 20.94
N GLY A 21 -9.35 -41.76 21.75
CA GLY A 21 -9.23 -41.73 23.21
C GLY A 21 -9.38 -43.12 23.84
N GLN A 22 -8.74 -43.35 24.99
CA GLN A 22 -8.72 -44.66 25.68
C GLN A 22 -9.93 -44.92 26.58
N THR A 23 -10.73 -43.89 26.90
CA THR A 23 -11.87 -43.96 27.84
C THR A 23 -13.20 -43.63 27.14
N GLY A 24 -14.28 -44.23 27.63
CA GLY A 24 -15.62 -44.05 27.04
C GLY A 24 -16.17 -42.65 27.27
N ALA A 25 -16.87 -42.11 26.27
CA ALA A 25 -17.49 -40.79 26.30
C ALA A 25 -18.42 -40.64 27.51
N GLY A 26 -18.04 -39.76 28.44
CA GLY A 26 -18.97 -39.23 29.42
C GLY A 26 -19.84 -38.20 28.73
N ASN A 27 -21.12 -38.11 29.06
CA ASN A 27 -21.97 -37.02 28.54
C ASN A 27 -21.67 -35.68 29.26
N ASN A 28 -20.40 -35.38 29.55
CA ASN A 28 -19.94 -34.25 30.35
C ASN A 28 -18.98 -33.37 29.53
N TRP A 29 -19.37 -32.12 29.31
CA TRP A 29 -18.58 -31.10 28.59
C TRP A 29 -17.27 -30.75 29.31
N ALA A 30 -17.29 -30.54 30.63
CA ALA A 30 -16.10 -30.14 31.39
C ALA A 30 -14.98 -31.19 31.32
N LYS A 31 -15.38 -32.47 31.27
CA LYS A 31 -14.44 -33.59 31.07
C LYS A 31 -13.76 -33.55 29.70
N GLY A 32 -14.47 -33.07 28.67
CA GLY A 32 -13.91 -32.84 27.34
C GLY A 32 -13.05 -31.59 27.24
N HIS A 33 -13.32 -30.56 28.05
CA HIS A 33 -12.60 -29.30 27.97
C HIS A 33 -11.33 -29.25 28.86
N TYR A 34 -11.42 -29.75 30.09
CA TYR A 34 -10.35 -29.57 31.09
C TYR A 34 -9.52 -30.82 31.37
N THR A 35 -10.06 -32.03 31.14
CA THR A 35 -9.38 -33.28 31.52
C THR A 35 -9.05 -34.15 30.31
N GLU A 36 -9.98 -35.00 29.86
CA GLU A 36 -9.69 -36.00 28.81
C GLU A 36 -9.44 -35.38 27.43
N GLY A 37 -10.13 -34.29 27.07
CA GLY A 37 -9.86 -33.64 25.79
C GLY A 37 -8.57 -32.83 25.78
N ALA A 38 -8.14 -32.28 26.92
CA ALA A 38 -6.84 -31.62 27.05
C ALA A 38 -5.67 -32.61 26.89
N GLU A 39 -5.82 -33.86 27.32
CA GLU A 39 -4.80 -34.91 27.08
C GLU A 39 -4.71 -35.33 25.61
N LEU A 40 -5.80 -35.20 24.84
CA LEU A 40 -5.88 -35.57 23.43
C LEU A 40 -5.64 -34.40 22.46
N ILE A 41 -5.76 -33.15 22.92
CA ILE A 41 -5.77 -31.97 22.04
C ILE A 41 -4.44 -31.79 21.30
N ASP A 42 -3.31 -32.02 21.97
CA ASP A 42 -1.98 -31.87 21.36
C ASP A 42 -1.79 -32.85 20.19
N SER A 43 -2.27 -34.08 20.34
CA SER A 43 -2.22 -35.08 19.26
C SER A 43 -3.14 -34.72 18.09
N VAL A 44 -4.26 -34.04 18.36
CA VAL A 44 -5.16 -33.54 17.30
C VAL A 44 -4.55 -32.31 16.61
N LEU A 45 -3.98 -31.38 17.36
CA LEU A 45 -3.30 -30.20 16.84
C LEU A 45 -2.11 -30.58 15.97
N ASP A 46 -1.33 -31.60 16.33
CA ASP A 46 -0.24 -32.09 15.48
C ASP A 46 -0.73 -32.61 14.12
N VAL A 47 -1.90 -33.25 14.08
CA VAL A 47 -2.54 -33.67 12.81
C VAL A 47 -3.06 -32.47 12.04
N VAL A 48 -3.66 -31.48 12.73
CA VAL A 48 -4.12 -30.23 12.12
C VAL A 48 -2.96 -29.45 11.50
N ARG A 49 -1.85 -29.30 12.22
CA ARG A 49 -0.61 -28.66 11.74
C ARG A 49 -0.08 -29.39 10.52
N LYS A 50 0.01 -30.72 10.57
CA LYS A 50 0.51 -31.53 9.46
C LYS A 50 -0.34 -31.44 8.19
N GLU A 51 -1.67 -31.38 8.33
CA GLU A 51 -2.55 -31.19 7.16
C GLU A 51 -2.57 -29.72 6.70
N ALA A 52 -2.46 -28.75 7.62
CA ALA A 52 -2.32 -27.33 7.31
C ALA A 52 -1.02 -27.03 6.53
N GLU A 53 0.10 -27.64 6.93
CA GLU A 53 1.39 -27.60 6.23
C GLU A 53 1.33 -28.26 4.85
N GLY A 54 0.41 -29.21 4.66
CA GLY A 54 0.15 -29.89 3.39
C GLY A 54 -0.80 -29.16 2.44
N CYS A 55 -1.41 -28.04 2.87
CA CYS A 55 -2.31 -27.24 2.05
C CYS A 55 -1.58 -26.06 1.40
N ASP A 56 -1.63 -25.97 0.06
CA ASP A 56 -0.94 -24.92 -0.70
C ASP A 56 -1.53 -23.51 -0.49
N CYS A 57 -2.80 -23.41 -0.04
CA CYS A 57 -3.45 -22.14 0.32
C CYS A 57 -4.57 -22.39 1.35
N LEU A 58 -4.21 -22.34 2.64
CA LEU A 58 -5.18 -22.47 3.74
C LEU A 58 -5.97 -21.16 3.91
N GLN A 59 -7.22 -21.16 3.48
CA GLN A 59 -8.13 -20.01 3.62
C GLN A 59 -8.76 -19.90 5.01
N GLY A 60 -8.93 -21.03 5.70
CA GLY A 60 -9.58 -21.10 6.99
C GLY A 60 -9.79 -22.54 7.42
N PHE A 61 -10.34 -22.72 8.62
CA PHE A 61 -10.66 -24.03 9.18
C PHE A 61 -12.17 -24.20 9.28
N GLN A 62 -12.67 -25.34 8.82
CA GLN A 62 -14.08 -25.71 8.92
C GLN A 62 -14.25 -26.81 9.97
N LEU A 63 -14.96 -26.52 11.06
CA LEU A 63 -15.22 -27.48 12.13
C LEU A 63 -16.69 -27.91 12.17
N CYS A 64 -16.93 -29.21 12.04
CA CYS A 64 -18.26 -29.80 12.22
C CYS A 64 -18.34 -30.46 13.60
N HIS A 65 -19.14 -29.90 14.52
CA HIS A 65 -19.33 -30.47 15.85
C HIS A 65 -20.78 -30.37 16.35
N SER A 66 -21.09 -31.12 17.41
CA SER A 66 -22.41 -31.06 18.05
C SER A 66 -22.29 -30.40 19.42
N LEU A 67 -23.18 -29.46 19.70
CA LEU A 67 -23.14 -28.67 20.93
C LEU A 67 -23.60 -29.45 22.17
N GLY A 68 -24.40 -30.50 22.00
CA GLY A 68 -24.88 -31.33 23.12
C GLY A 68 -24.11 -32.63 23.36
N GLY A 69 -23.09 -32.92 22.54
CA GLY A 69 -22.38 -34.21 22.53
C GLY A 69 -21.51 -34.54 23.74
N GLY A 70 -21.63 -33.82 24.86
CA GLY A 70 -20.87 -34.08 26.09
C GLY A 70 -19.38 -33.85 25.91
N THR A 71 -18.56 -34.88 26.13
CA THR A 71 -17.09 -34.79 25.99
C THR A 71 -16.66 -34.34 24.59
N GLY A 72 -17.38 -34.72 23.53
CA GLY A 72 -17.06 -34.27 22.16
C GLY A 72 -17.34 -32.78 21.91
N ALA A 73 -18.33 -32.22 22.60
CA ALA A 73 -18.66 -30.79 22.51
C ALA A 73 -17.58 -29.94 23.21
N GLY A 74 -17.14 -30.36 24.40
CA GLY A 74 -16.08 -29.70 25.16
C GLY A 74 -14.70 -29.77 24.50
N MET A 75 -14.34 -30.91 23.92
CA MET A 75 -13.11 -31.04 23.14
C MET A 75 -13.16 -30.18 21.86
N GLY A 76 -14.33 -30.12 21.20
CA GLY A 76 -14.54 -29.30 20.02
C GLY A 76 -14.33 -27.81 20.31
N THR A 77 -14.85 -27.29 21.42
CA THR A 77 -14.65 -25.89 21.79
C THR A 77 -13.22 -25.57 22.22
N LEU A 78 -12.55 -26.49 22.92
CA LEU A 78 -11.12 -26.34 23.23
C LEU A 78 -10.27 -26.26 21.95
N LEU A 79 -10.61 -27.06 20.92
CA LEU A 79 -9.92 -27.03 19.64
C LEU A 79 -10.10 -25.69 18.92
N ILE A 80 -11.31 -25.10 18.95
CA ILE A 80 -11.56 -23.78 18.34
C ILE A 80 -10.65 -22.73 18.98
N SER A 81 -10.62 -22.67 20.31
CA SER A 81 -9.77 -21.73 21.05
C SER A 81 -8.29 -21.91 20.73
N LYS A 82 -7.79 -23.15 20.72
CA LYS A 82 -6.36 -23.43 20.44
C LYS A 82 -5.96 -23.16 18.99
N VAL A 83 -6.83 -23.47 18.03
CA VAL A 83 -6.59 -23.16 16.61
C VAL A 83 -6.59 -21.64 16.39
N ARG A 84 -7.45 -20.89 17.10
CA ARG A 84 -7.47 -19.43 17.04
C ARG A 84 -6.20 -18.79 17.63
N GLU A 85 -5.65 -19.37 18.71
CA GLU A 85 -4.36 -18.93 19.27
C GLU A 85 -3.19 -19.16 18.29
N GLU A 86 -3.14 -20.31 17.60
CA GLU A 86 -2.04 -20.62 16.67
C GLU A 86 -2.18 -19.96 15.30
N TYR A 87 -3.41 -19.68 14.86
CA TYR A 87 -3.72 -19.12 13.54
C TYR A 87 -4.70 -17.93 13.65
N PRO A 88 -4.29 -16.79 14.24
CA PRO A 88 -5.19 -15.64 14.48
C PRO A 88 -5.70 -14.98 13.19
N ASP A 89 -4.93 -15.03 12.11
CA ASP A 89 -5.25 -14.38 10.83
C ASP A 89 -6.03 -15.29 9.85
N ARG A 90 -6.66 -16.37 10.34
CA ARG A 90 -7.39 -17.34 9.51
C ARG A 90 -8.84 -17.47 9.97
N ILE A 91 -9.75 -17.58 8.99
CA ILE A 91 -11.20 -17.65 9.22
C ILE A 91 -11.54 -18.98 9.89
N MET A 92 -12.32 -18.94 10.96
CA MET A 92 -12.86 -20.11 11.64
C MET A 92 -14.37 -20.25 11.37
N GLU A 93 -14.74 -21.23 10.54
CA GLU A 93 -16.13 -21.53 10.17
C GLU A 93 -16.62 -22.78 10.93
N THR A 94 -17.77 -22.70 11.60
CA THR A 94 -18.33 -23.85 12.32
C THR A 94 -19.69 -24.29 11.79
N PHE A 95 -19.87 -25.61 11.66
CA PHE A 95 -21.18 -26.25 11.45
C PHE A 95 -21.59 -26.94 12.73
N SER A 96 -22.51 -26.31 13.44
CA SER A 96 -22.86 -26.64 14.81
C SER A 96 -24.26 -27.20 14.87
N VAL A 97 -24.37 -28.48 15.25
CA VAL A 97 -25.68 -29.15 15.37
C VAL A 97 -26.21 -28.93 16.79
N ILE A 98 -27.34 -28.22 16.87
CA ILE A 98 -28.08 -28.03 18.12
C ILE A 98 -28.98 -29.25 18.34
N PRO A 99 -28.81 -29.96 19.46
CA PRO A 99 -29.68 -31.08 19.77
C PRO A 99 -31.05 -30.63 20.28
N SER A 100 -32.07 -31.42 19.94
CA SER A 100 -33.43 -31.22 20.45
C SER A 100 -33.72 -32.23 21.58
N PRO A 101 -34.29 -31.79 22.71
CA PRO A 101 -34.69 -32.66 23.81
C PRO A 101 -35.82 -33.65 23.46
N LYS A 102 -36.43 -33.55 22.26
CA LYS A 102 -37.40 -34.52 21.74
C LYS A 102 -36.73 -35.74 21.09
N VAL A 103 -35.46 -35.63 20.68
CA VAL A 103 -34.74 -36.64 19.89
C VAL A 103 -33.62 -37.30 20.70
N SER A 104 -33.13 -36.65 21.75
CA SER A 104 -32.01 -37.12 22.58
C SER A 104 -32.46 -37.76 23.90
N ASP A 105 -31.76 -38.82 24.30
CA ASP A 105 -31.96 -39.55 25.56
C ASP A 105 -31.13 -38.99 26.74
N THR A 106 -30.38 -37.89 26.54
CA THR A 106 -29.37 -37.40 27.50
C THR A 106 -29.84 -36.19 28.32
N VAL A 107 -29.84 -36.32 29.66
CA VAL A 107 -30.42 -35.31 30.58
C VAL A 107 -29.53 -34.06 30.77
N VAL A 108 -28.22 -34.15 30.57
CA VAL A 108 -27.24 -33.06 30.82
C VAL A 108 -26.92 -32.22 29.58
N GLU A 109 -27.62 -32.48 28.49
CA GLU A 109 -27.38 -31.87 27.18
C GLU A 109 -27.56 -30.34 27.13
N PRO A 110 -28.53 -29.72 27.84
CA PRO A 110 -28.64 -28.27 27.89
C PRO A 110 -27.44 -27.58 28.54
N TYR A 111 -26.82 -28.20 29.56
CA TYR A 111 -25.59 -27.67 30.16
C TYR A 111 -24.43 -27.67 29.16
N ASN A 112 -24.26 -28.78 28.43
CA ASN A 112 -23.20 -28.89 27.43
C ASN A 112 -23.41 -27.87 26.29
N ALA A 113 -24.65 -27.65 25.86
CA ALA A 113 -24.96 -26.73 24.77
C ALA A 113 -24.68 -25.27 25.12
N VAL A 114 -25.07 -24.80 26.32
CA VAL A 114 -24.84 -23.40 26.74
C VAL A 114 -23.35 -23.11 26.91
N LEU A 115 -22.59 -24.01 27.53
CA LEU A 115 -21.14 -23.86 27.69
C LEU A 115 -20.40 -23.89 26.35
N SER A 116 -20.81 -24.77 25.43
CA SER A 116 -20.26 -24.77 24.09
C SER A 116 -20.59 -23.49 23.31
N PHE A 117 -21.77 -22.91 23.51
CA PHE A 117 -22.20 -21.70 22.82
C PHE A 117 -21.40 -20.48 23.26
N HIS A 118 -21.15 -20.34 24.57
CA HIS A 118 -20.31 -19.28 25.12
C HIS A 118 -18.92 -19.23 24.45
N GLN A 119 -18.26 -20.39 24.34
CA GLN A 119 -16.95 -20.49 23.70
C GLN A 119 -16.97 -20.27 22.17
N LEU A 120 -18.10 -20.56 21.52
CA LEU A 120 -18.28 -20.28 20.08
C LEU A 120 -18.43 -18.79 19.80
N VAL A 121 -19.21 -18.08 20.61
CA VAL A 121 -19.43 -16.63 20.44
C VAL A 121 -18.12 -15.86 20.55
N GLU A 122 -17.19 -16.31 21.41
CA GLU A 122 -15.90 -15.64 21.60
C GLU A 122 -14.86 -15.98 20.52
N ASN A 123 -14.87 -17.21 20.00
CA ASN A 123 -13.75 -17.74 19.22
C ASN A 123 -14.08 -18.13 17.76
N SER A 124 -15.35 -18.03 17.32
CA SER A 124 -15.74 -18.32 15.93
C SER A 124 -16.12 -17.05 15.17
N ASP A 125 -15.66 -16.94 13.92
CA ASP A 125 -15.98 -15.80 13.04
C ASP A 125 -17.34 -16.02 12.35
N GLU A 126 -17.63 -17.25 11.92
CA GLU A 126 -18.89 -17.62 11.27
C GLU A 126 -19.40 -18.98 11.80
N SER A 127 -20.69 -19.04 12.16
CA SER A 127 -21.30 -20.25 12.73
C SER A 127 -22.65 -20.58 12.10
N PHE A 128 -22.73 -21.71 11.39
CA PHE A 128 -23.95 -22.27 10.83
C PHE A 128 -24.63 -23.20 11.84
N LEU A 129 -25.77 -22.75 12.38
CA LEU A 129 -26.55 -23.51 13.35
C LEU A 129 -27.58 -24.40 12.64
N LEU A 130 -27.47 -25.71 12.86
CA LEU A 130 -28.42 -26.70 12.35
C LEU A 130 -29.28 -27.24 13.49
N ASP A 131 -30.57 -26.91 13.52
CA ASP A 131 -31.50 -27.46 14.50
C ASP A 131 -31.96 -28.87 14.10
N ASN A 132 -31.67 -29.86 14.96
CA ASN A 132 -32.15 -31.23 14.78
C ASN A 132 -33.68 -31.34 14.75
N GLU A 133 -34.42 -30.42 15.40
CA GLU A 133 -35.89 -30.41 15.36
C GLU A 133 -36.40 -30.02 13.97
N ALA A 134 -35.82 -28.99 13.36
CA ALA A 134 -36.15 -28.57 12.00
C ALA A 134 -35.77 -29.64 10.97
N LEU A 135 -34.59 -30.26 11.10
CA LEU A 135 -34.16 -31.37 10.23
C LEU A 135 -35.09 -32.59 10.32
N TYR A 136 -35.55 -32.94 11.53
CA TYR A 136 -36.46 -34.06 11.75
C TYR A 136 -37.86 -33.81 11.15
N ASP A 137 -38.37 -32.57 11.25
CA ASP A 137 -39.66 -32.18 10.68
C ASP A 137 -39.61 -32.03 9.14
N ILE A 138 -38.51 -31.53 8.58
CA ILE A 138 -38.27 -31.46 7.13
C ILE A 138 -38.24 -32.86 6.51
N CYS A 139 -37.64 -33.85 7.19
CA CYS A 139 -37.63 -35.24 6.74
C CYS A 139 -39.01 -35.92 6.68
N ARG A 140 -40.09 -35.29 7.19
CA ARG A 140 -41.47 -35.79 7.13
C ARG A 140 -42.34 -35.16 6.03
N MET A 141 -41.89 -34.13 5.33
CA MET A 141 -42.68 -33.47 4.29
C MET A 141 -42.50 -34.14 2.92
N SER A 142 -43.60 -34.45 2.23
CA SER A 142 -43.56 -35.00 0.86
C SER A 142 -43.32 -33.90 -0.17
N THR A 143 -42.34 -34.10 -1.05
CA THR A 143 -41.89 -33.20 -2.11
C THR A 143 -42.94 -32.95 -3.19
N LYS A 144 -43.59 -31.79 -3.16
CA LYS A 144 -44.15 -31.10 -4.33
C LYS A 144 -44.36 -29.62 -4.03
N GLU A 145 -43.99 -28.78 -5.00
CA GLU A 145 -44.22 -27.31 -5.09
C GLU A 145 -43.23 -26.42 -4.32
N VAL A 146 -42.03 -26.22 -4.89
CA VAL A 146 -41.08 -25.17 -4.48
C VAL A 146 -40.90 -24.09 -5.57
N ASP A 147 -41.06 -24.46 -6.84
CA ASP A 147 -40.84 -23.52 -7.96
C ASP A 147 -41.95 -22.44 -8.11
N GLU A 148 -43.21 -22.74 -7.75
CA GLU A 148 -44.31 -21.76 -7.82
C GLU A 148 -44.41 -20.86 -6.57
N GLN A 149 -43.75 -21.23 -5.45
CA GLN A 149 -43.78 -20.44 -4.23
C GLN A 149 -42.70 -19.36 -4.19
N MET A 150 -41.50 -19.58 -4.75
CA MET A 150 -40.42 -18.57 -4.65
C MET A 150 -40.75 -17.23 -5.33
N LEU A 151 -41.46 -17.27 -6.48
CA LEU A 151 -41.90 -16.04 -7.16
C LEU A 151 -43.08 -15.34 -6.46
N ASN A 152 -43.90 -16.10 -5.71
CA ASN A 152 -45.01 -15.58 -4.91
C ASN A 152 -44.55 -15.04 -3.56
N VAL A 153 -43.49 -15.60 -2.97
CA VAL A 153 -42.88 -15.14 -1.72
C VAL A 153 -42.26 -13.75 -1.91
N GLN A 154 -41.55 -13.51 -3.02
CA GLN A 154 -40.94 -12.19 -3.27
C GLN A 154 -41.96 -11.03 -3.32
N ASN A 155 -43.21 -11.30 -3.73
CA ASN A 155 -44.27 -10.28 -3.82
C ASN A 155 -45.26 -10.29 -2.65
N LYS A 156 -45.33 -11.34 -1.83
CA LYS A 156 -46.25 -11.42 -0.67
C LYS A 156 -45.57 -11.26 0.69
N ASN A 157 -44.25 -11.45 0.77
CA ASN A 157 -43.52 -11.60 2.03
C ASN A 157 -42.49 -10.48 2.26
N SER A 158 -42.78 -9.23 1.85
CA SER A 158 -41.95 -8.07 2.20
C SER A 158 -41.82 -7.87 3.72
N SER A 159 -42.77 -8.38 4.50
CA SER A 159 -42.79 -8.31 5.97
C SER A 159 -41.80 -9.24 6.68
N TYR A 160 -41.14 -10.17 5.97
CA TYR A 160 -40.17 -11.09 6.58
C TYR A 160 -38.72 -10.58 6.47
N PHE A 161 -38.50 -9.54 5.68
CA PHE A 161 -37.18 -8.97 5.45
C PHE A 161 -37.13 -7.58 6.05
N VAL A 162 -36.05 -7.31 6.76
CA VAL A 162 -35.83 -6.06 7.45
C VAL A 162 -35.50 -4.98 6.41
N GLU A 163 -36.35 -3.96 6.27
CA GLU A 163 -36.30 -2.99 5.16
C GLU A 163 -35.05 -2.08 5.16
N TRP A 164 -34.33 -1.98 6.29
CA TRP A 164 -33.19 -1.08 6.47
C TRP A 164 -31.81 -1.65 6.09
N ILE A 165 -31.72 -2.93 5.70
CA ILE A 165 -30.49 -3.51 5.16
C ILE A 165 -30.58 -3.48 3.61
N PRO A 166 -29.68 -2.75 2.90
CA PRO A 166 -29.69 -2.76 1.43
C PRO A 166 -29.12 -4.09 0.90
N ASN A 167 -29.81 -4.72 -0.05
CA ASN A 167 -29.40 -6.00 -0.70
C ASN A 167 -29.40 -7.25 0.20
N ASN A 168 -30.52 -7.52 0.89
CA ASN A 168 -30.72 -8.65 1.83
C ASN A 168 -30.56 -10.07 1.29
N ILE A 169 -30.43 -10.24 -0.03
CA ILE A 169 -30.32 -11.55 -0.67
C ILE A 169 -29.19 -11.49 -1.70
N LYS A 170 -28.19 -12.36 -1.52
CA LYS A 170 -27.16 -12.65 -2.52
C LYS A 170 -27.38 -14.05 -3.05
N ALA A 171 -27.26 -14.23 -4.37
CA ALA A 171 -27.41 -15.53 -5.03
C ALA A 171 -26.16 -15.83 -5.85
N SER A 172 -25.66 -17.06 -5.76
CA SER A 172 -24.59 -17.60 -6.59
C SER A 172 -25.08 -18.89 -7.28
N VAL A 173 -24.59 -19.15 -8.48
CA VAL A 173 -24.97 -20.33 -9.27
C VAL A 173 -23.74 -21.22 -9.44
N CYS A 174 -23.87 -22.50 -9.06
CA CYS A 174 -22.87 -23.53 -9.34
C CYS A 174 -23.42 -24.45 -10.44
N ASP A 175 -22.67 -24.61 -11.54
CA ASP A 175 -23.09 -25.38 -12.72
C ASP A 175 -23.12 -26.90 -12.51
N ILE A 176 -22.69 -27.39 -11.33
CA ILE A 176 -22.59 -28.81 -11.00
C ILE A 176 -23.64 -29.17 -9.95
N PRO A 177 -24.78 -29.77 -10.33
CA PRO A 177 -25.80 -30.18 -9.36
C PRO A 177 -25.36 -31.43 -8.57
N PRO A 178 -25.85 -31.61 -7.32
CA PRO A 178 -25.59 -32.82 -6.53
C PRO A 178 -26.09 -34.08 -7.25
N LYS A 179 -25.33 -35.18 -7.15
CA LYS A 179 -25.65 -36.46 -7.79
C LYS A 179 -27.08 -36.93 -7.45
N GLY A 180 -27.92 -37.06 -8.47
CA GLY A 180 -29.31 -37.54 -8.35
C GLY A 180 -30.37 -36.42 -8.46
N LEU A 181 -29.97 -35.16 -8.46
CA LEU A 181 -30.85 -34.00 -8.62
C LEU A 181 -30.53 -33.27 -9.93
N LYS A 182 -31.57 -32.75 -10.60
CA LYS A 182 -31.39 -31.93 -11.83
C LYS A 182 -31.00 -30.49 -11.50
N MET A 183 -31.45 -29.99 -10.37
CA MET A 183 -31.17 -28.66 -9.81
C MET A 183 -31.27 -28.77 -8.29
N ALA A 184 -30.48 -27.98 -7.57
CA ALA A 184 -30.55 -27.84 -6.12
C ALA A 184 -30.32 -26.37 -5.75
N VAL A 185 -31.01 -25.91 -4.71
CA VAL A 185 -30.86 -24.57 -4.16
C VAL A 185 -30.59 -24.72 -2.66
N ALA A 186 -29.52 -24.10 -2.17
CA ALA A 186 -29.24 -23.96 -0.75
C ALA A 186 -29.57 -22.53 -0.33
N PHE A 187 -30.35 -22.38 0.74
CA PHE A 187 -30.69 -21.09 1.32
C PHE A 187 -30.04 -21.01 2.70
N ALA A 188 -29.17 -20.01 2.89
CA ALA A 188 -28.63 -19.62 4.18
C ALA A 188 -29.14 -18.21 4.48
N GLY A 189 -29.75 -18.02 5.64
CA GLY A 189 -30.29 -16.73 6.04
C GLY A 189 -30.13 -16.54 7.55
N ASN A 190 -29.68 -15.35 7.94
CA ASN A 190 -29.68 -14.92 9.32
C ASN A 190 -31.05 -14.32 9.66
N SER A 191 -31.81 -14.96 10.55
CA SER A 191 -33.16 -14.55 10.91
C SER A 191 -33.26 -14.38 12.42
N THR A 192 -33.96 -13.33 12.85
CA THR A 192 -34.26 -13.09 14.27
C THR A 192 -35.04 -14.23 14.91
N ALA A 193 -35.73 -15.06 14.11
CA ALA A 193 -36.40 -16.28 14.58
C ALA A 193 -35.46 -17.31 15.23
N ILE A 194 -34.13 -17.22 15.01
CA ILE A 194 -33.14 -18.06 15.69
C ILE A 194 -33.21 -17.86 17.22
N GLN A 195 -33.67 -16.70 17.70
CA GLN A 195 -33.82 -16.40 19.13
C GLN A 195 -34.72 -17.40 19.88
N GLU A 196 -35.81 -17.88 19.26
CA GLU A 196 -36.69 -18.88 19.90
C GLU A 196 -35.92 -20.15 20.28
N MET A 197 -34.93 -20.50 19.45
CA MET A 197 -34.04 -21.62 19.70
C MET A 197 -33.15 -21.39 20.92
N PHE A 198 -32.54 -20.20 21.04
CA PHE A 198 -31.70 -19.83 22.17
C PHE A 198 -32.49 -19.75 23.47
N LYS A 199 -33.67 -19.12 23.43
CA LYS A 199 -34.58 -19.03 24.57
C LYS A 199 -35.00 -20.40 25.07
N ARG A 200 -35.32 -21.34 24.17
CA ARG A 200 -35.65 -22.72 24.52
C ARG A 200 -34.51 -23.38 25.29
N VAL A 201 -33.27 -23.26 24.82
CA VAL A 201 -32.08 -23.87 25.47
C VAL A 201 -31.80 -23.20 26.82
N ALA A 202 -31.86 -21.87 26.89
CA ALA A 202 -31.67 -21.10 28.11
C ALA A 202 -32.70 -21.47 29.20
N GLU A 203 -33.99 -21.57 28.86
CA GLU A 203 -35.04 -21.95 29.83
C GLU A 203 -34.80 -23.34 30.44
N TYR A 204 -34.36 -24.31 29.64
CA TYR A 204 -34.01 -25.65 30.13
C TYR A 204 -32.75 -25.62 31.01
N PHE A 205 -31.74 -24.83 30.66
CA PHE A 205 -30.55 -24.62 31.48
C PHE A 205 -30.92 -24.01 32.84
N THR A 206 -31.63 -22.89 32.86
CA THR A 206 -32.05 -22.20 34.08
C THR A 206 -32.89 -23.12 34.98
N ALA A 207 -33.76 -23.95 34.39
CA ALA A 207 -34.58 -24.91 35.13
C ALA A 207 -33.73 -26.01 35.81
N MET A 208 -32.63 -26.45 35.19
CA MET A 208 -31.69 -27.40 35.80
C MET A 208 -30.78 -26.73 36.83
N PHE A 209 -30.27 -25.53 36.53
CA PHE A 209 -29.37 -24.76 37.40
C PHE A 209 -30.01 -24.34 38.70
N ARG A 210 -31.26 -23.84 38.66
CA ARG A 210 -32.05 -23.55 39.87
C ARG A 210 -32.27 -24.77 40.77
N ARG A 211 -32.28 -25.98 40.19
CA ARG A 211 -32.42 -27.25 40.94
C ARG A 211 -31.09 -27.85 41.37
N LYS A 212 -29.95 -27.22 41.02
CA LYS A 212 -28.58 -27.75 41.16
C LYS A 212 -28.45 -29.20 40.65
N ALA A 213 -29.22 -29.55 39.62
CA ALA A 213 -29.23 -30.91 39.08
C ALA A 213 -27.92 -31.15 38.30
N PHE A 214 -27.21 -32.25 38.60
CA PHE A 214 -25.96 -32.65 37.92
C PHE A 214 -24.75 -31.68 37.99
N LEU A 215 -24.87 -30.51 38.66
CA LEU A 215 -23.81 -29.51 38.80
C LEU A 215 -22.50 -30.08 39.38
N HIS A 216 -22.60 -30.98 40.36
CA HIS A 216 -21.44 -31.66 40.98
C HIS A 216 -20.60 -32.53 40.03
N TRP A 217 -21.11 -32.88 38.85
CA TRP A 217 -20.35 -33.62 37.84
C TRP A 217 -19.40 -32.71 37.06
N TYR A 218 -19.70 -31.42 37.00
CA TYR A 218 -18.87 -30.43 36.29
C TYR A 218 -17.87 -29.78 37.25
N THR A 219 -18.29 -29.42 38.46
CA THR A 219 -17.39 -28.86 39.48
C THR A 219 -16.36 -29.87 39.98
N GLY A 220 -16.67 -31.17 39.93
CA GLY A 220 -15.73 -32.25 40.23
C GLY A 220 -14.56 -32.38 39.24
N GLU A 221 -14.69 -31.81 38.04
CA GLU A 221 -13.67 -31.82 36.96
C GLU A 221 -12.87 -30.50 36.90
N GLY A 222 -13.08 -29.58 37.86
CA GLY A 222 -12.30 -28.34 37.99
C GLY A 222 -13.00 -27.05 37.56
N MET A 223 -14.27 -27.12 37.13
CA MET A 223 -15.05 -25.96 36.66
C MET A 223 -15.64 -25.14 37.83
N ASP A 224 -15.57 -23.81 37.77
CA ASP A 224 -16.15 -22.92 38.80
C ASP A 224 -17.66 -22.69 38.57
N GLU A 225 -18.44 -22.56 39.64
CA GLU A 225 -19.87 -22.19 39.57
C GLU A 225 -20.06 -20.78 38.95
N MET A 226 -19.02 -19.92 38.98
CA MET A 226 -19.03 -18.58 38.37
C MET A 226 -19.11 -18.64 36.84
N GLU A 227 -18.38 -19.57 36.19
CA GLU A 227 -18.38 -19.75 34.73
C GLU A 227 -19.75 -20.18 34.19
N PHE A 228 -20.54 -20.93 34.97
CA PHE A 228 -21.93 -21.26 34.62
C PHE A 228 -22.84 -20.03 34.60
N THR A 229 -22.59 -19.09 35.50
CA THR A 229 -23.40 -17.87 35.64
C THR A 229 -23.07 -16.88 34.52
N GLU A 230 -21.80 -16.80 34.14
CA GLU A 230 -21.32 -15.99 33.02
C GLU A 230 -21.86 -16.49 31.67
N ALA A 231 -21.79 -17.81 31.43
CA ALA A 231 -22.36 -18.42 30.23
C ALA A 231 -23.89 -18.23 30.13
N GLU A 232 -24.60 -18.28 31.26
CA GLU A 232 -26.05 -17.98 31.31
C GLU A 232 -26.34 -16.50 31.05
N SER A 233 -25.52 -15.57 31.55
CA SER A 233 -25.66 -14.14 31.29
C SER A 233 -25.50 -13.85 29.80
N ASN A 234 -24.39 -14.28 29.21
CA ASN A 234 -24.10 -14.00 27.79
C ASN A 234 -25.17 -14.55 26.86
N MET A 235 -25.75 -15.72 27.19
CA MET A 235 -26.86 -16.28 26.39
C MET A 235 -28.16 -15.47 26.54
N ASN A 236 -28.48 -14.98 27.74
CA ASN A 236 -29.66 -14.15 27.96
C ASN A 236 -29.51 -12.75 27.38
N ASP A 237 -28.30 -12.20 27.40
CA ASP A 237 -27.96 -10.92 26.76
C ASP A 237 -28.16 -11.04 25.25
N LEU A 238 -27.63 -12.10 24.62
CA LEU A 238 -27.85 -12.38 23.20
C LEU A 238 -29.35 -12.57 22.86
N VAL A 239 -30.10 -13.32 23.67
CA VAL A 239 -31.55 -13.47 23.50
C VAL A 239 -32.28 -12.12 23.60
N SER A 240 -31.79 -11.22 24.44
CA SER A 240 -32.37 -9.88 24.63
C SER A 240 -32.06 -8.96 23.46
N GLU A 241 -30.84 -9.00 22.92
CA GLU A 241 -30.44 -8.29 21.70
C GLU A 241 -31.28 -8.74 20.50
N TYR A 242 -31.44 -10.05 20.28
CA TYR A 242 -32.28 -10.53 19.19
C TYR A 242 -33.77 -10.17 19.38
N GLN A 243 -34.28 -10.13 20.62
CA GLN A 243 -35.66 -9.67 20.91
C GLN A 243 -35.82 -8.20 20.55
N GLN A 244 -34.85 -7.38 20.94
CA GLN A 244 -34.80 -5.96 20.63
C GLN A 244 -34.85 -5.72 19.11
N TYR A 245 -34.06 -6.44 18.34
CA TYR A 245 -34.10 -6.34 16.87
C TYR A 245 -35.38 -6.91 16.24
N GLN A 246 -36.08 -7.85 16.90
CA GLN A 246 -37.33 -8.41 16.42
C GLN A 246 -38.54 -7.51 16.68
N ASP A 247 -38.57 -6.82 17.82
CA ASP A 247 -39.67 -5.95 18.22
C ASP A 247 -39.60 -4.55 17.57
N ALA A 248 -38.47 -4.19 16.96
CA ALA A 248 -38.30 -2.97 16.18
C ALA A 248 -39.25 -2.93 14.96
N THR A 249 -40.40 -2.27 15.10
CA THR A 249 -41.29 -1.96 13.98
C THR A 249 -40.93 -0.61 13.36
N ALA A 250 -41.16 -0.44 12.05
CA ALA A 250 -40.81 0.76 11.28
C ALA A 250 -41.47 2.08 11.75
N GLU A 251 -42.35 2.04 12.76
CA GLU A 251 -42.93 3.24 13.40
C GLU A 251 -42.27 3.58 14.77
N GLU A 252 -41.36 2.74 15.26
CA GLU A 252 -40.49 2.99 16.41
C GLU A 252 -39.05 3.32 15.97
N GLU A 253 -38.92 4.06 14.85
CA GLU A 253 -37.68 4.74 14.45
C GLU A 253 -37.17 5.74 15.52
N GLY A 254 -37.93 5.98 16.60
CA GLY A 254 -37.56 6.91 17.67
C GLY A 254 -36.78 6.34 18.85
N GLU A 255 -36.80 5.02 19.10
CA GLU A 255 -36.18 4.44 20.33
C GLU A 255 -35.05 3.43 20.05
N PHE A 256 -34.90 2.89 18.84
CA PHE A 256 -33.72 2.07 18.47
C PHE A 256 -32.54 2.85 17.87
N ASP A 257 -32.65 4.18 17.84
CA ASP A 257 -31.50 5.09 17.79
C ASP A 257 -30.82 5.23 19.18
N GLU A 258 -31.30 4.58 20.26
CA GLU A 258 -30.67 4.70 21.61
C GLU A 258 -29.34 3.94 21.78
N VAL A 259 -28.83 3.20 20.78
CA VAL A 259 -27.41 2.79 20.76
C VAL A 259 -26.55 3.70 19.87
N LEU A 260 -27.18 4.62 19.13
CA LEU A 260 -26.57 5.86 18.66
C LEU A 260 -27.00 6.99 19.60
N ALA A 261 -26.50 6.94 20.83
CA ALA A 261 -26.35 8.20 21.58
C ALA A 261 -25.74 9.25 20.62
N PRO A 262 -26.19 10.51 20.62
CA PRO A 262 -25.61 11.55 19.77
C PRO A 262 -24.09 11.57 20.02
N CYS A 263 -23.35 10.92 19.13
CA CYS A 263 -21.92 10.74 19.28
C CYS A 263 -21.25 12.09 19.06
N GLU A 264 -20.53 12.54 20.08
CA GLU A 264 -20.03 13.90 20.14
C GLU A 264 -18.66 13.97 19.47
N SER A 265 -18.48 14.99 18.62
CA SER A 265 -17.21 15.32 17.99
C SER A 265 -16.68 16.62 18.59
N LYS A 266 -15.37 16.69 18.82
CA LYS A 266 -14.75 17.94 19.28
C LYS A 266 -13.92 18.59 18.20
N ASP A 267 -14.17 19.88 18.01
CA ASP A 267 -13.31 20.72 17.22
C ASP A 267 -12.19 21.31 18.08
N THR A 268 -10.96 21.11 17.64
CA THR A 268 -9.80 21.85 18.11
C THR A 268 -9.30 22.75 16.99
N GLU A 269 -9.05 24.01 17.32
CA GLU A 269 -8.62 25.02 16.36
C GLU A 269 -7.20 25.49 16.72
N GLY A 270 -6.27 25.29 15.78
CA GLY A 270 -4.84 25.53 15.99
C GLY A 270 -4.30 26.75 15.24
N GLY A 271 -3.89 27.78 15.99
CA GLY A 271 -3.19 28.96 15.48
C GLY A 271 -4.07 29.96 14.72
N GLN A 272 -3.46 31.08 14.30
CA GLN A 272 -4.18 32.23 13.75
C GLN A 272 -5.13 31.90 12.58
N CYS A 273 -4.70 31.03 11.66
CA CYS A 273 -5.51 30.62 10.51
C CYS A 273 -6.64 29.67 10.91
N GLY A 274 -6.36 28.65 11.74
CA GLY A 274 -7.37 27.71 12.23
C GLY A 274 -8.48 28.42 13.00
N ASN A 275 -8.11 29.32 13.93
CA ASN A 275 -9.05 30.10 14.74
C ASN A 275 -9.96 31.04 13.91
N GLN A 276 -9.45 31.58 12.79
CA GLN A 276 -10.25 32.45 11.91
C GLN A 276 -11.21 31.66 11.02
N ILE A 277 -10.79 30.50 10.53
CA ILE A 277 -11.65 29.59 9.76
C ILE A 277 -12.73 29.02 10.66
N GLY A 278 -12.34 28.55 11.84
CA GLY A 278 -13.23 28.03 12.87
C GLY A 278 -14.29 29.04 13.30
N ALA A 279 -13.91 30.29 13.60
CA ALA A 279 -14.89 31.34 13.89
C ALA A 279 -15.93 31.53 12.77
N LYS A 280 -15.53 31.41 11.49
CA LYS A 280 -16.45 31.44 10.34
C LYS A 280 -17.24 30.15 10.14
N PHE A 281 -16.69 29.02 10.54
CA PHE A 281 -17.39 27.74 10.55
C PHE A 281 -18.52 27.72 11.58
N TRP A 282 -18.25 28.17 12.81
CA TRP A 282 -19.25 28.31 13.87
C TRP A 282 -20.34 29.33 13.53
N GLU A 283 -20.01 30.43 12.84
CA GLU A 283 -21.01 31.36 12.27
C GLU A 283 -21.98 30.63 11.34
N VAL A 284 -21.46 29.85 10.39
CA VAL A 284 -22.26 29.12 9.39
C VAL A 284 -23.10 28.01 10.03
N ILE A 285 -22.52 27.25 10.97
CA ILE A 285 -23.25 26.20 11.69
C ILE A 285 -24.34 26.80 12.57
N ALA A 286 -24.05 27.84 13.36
CA ALA A 286 -25.06 28.50 14.18
C ALA A 286 -26.20 29.04 13.31
N ASP A 287 -25.88 29.63 12.16
CA ASP A 287 -26.87 30.09 11.19
C ASP A 287 -27.72 28.96 10.57
N GLU A 288 -27.15 27.76 10.38
CA GLU A 288 -27.83 26.57 9.85
C GLU A 288 -28.75 25.90 10.89
N HIS A 289 -28.35 25.88 12.16
CA HIS A 289 -29.16 25.40 13.28
C HIS A 289 -30.11 26.49 13.83
N GLY A 290 -30.07 27.72 13.31
CA GLY A 290 -30.96 28.81 13.74
C GLY A 290 -30.64 29.35 15.13
N ILE A 291 -29.40 29.21 15.60
CA ILE A 291 -28.92 29.70 16.89
C ILE A 291 -28.47 31.16 16.73
N ASP A 292 -28.96 32.05 17.57
CA ASP A 292 -28.55 33.45 17.56
C ASP A 292 -27.18 33.66 18.27
N PRO A 293 -26.56 34.86 18.15
CA PRO A 293 -25.32 35.17 18.85
C PRO A 293 -25.40 35.10 20.38
N THR A 294 -26.62 35.03 20.95
CA THR A 294 -26.84 34.86 22.39
C THR A 294 -26.93 33.39 22.79
N GLY A 295 -26.91 32.44 21.85
CA GLY A 295 -27.02 31.01 22.08
C GLY A 295 -28.47 30.52 22.22
N THR A 296 -29.44 31.35 21.84
CA THR A 296 -30.88 31.04 21.86
C THR A 296 -31.32 30.54 20.49
N TYR A 297 -32.10 29.46 20.46
CA TYR A 297 -32.64 28.88 19.22
C TYR A 297 -33.83 29.70 18.68
N HIS A 298 -33.77 30.05 17.40
CA HIS A 298 -34.79 30.74 16.62
C HIS A 298 -34.98 30.08 15.23
N GLY A 299 -34.81 28.75 15.14
CA GLY A 299 -34.95 27.99 13.90
C GLY A 299 -36.41 27.73 13.47
N ASP A 300 -36.55 27.27 12.22
CA ASP A 300 -37.85 27.08 11.53
C ASP A 300 -38.25 25.60 11.39
N SER A 301 -37.38 24.64 11.77
CA SER A 301 -37.56 23.19 11.52
C SER A 301 -37.04 22.33 12.68
N ASP A 302 -37.84 21.33 13.10
CA ASP A 302 -37.50 20.41 14.20
C ASP A 302 -36.23 19.56 13.91
N LEU A 303 -35.99 19.21 12.63
CA LEU A 303 -34.76 18.54 12.16
C LEU A 303 -33.45 19.31 12.50
N GLN A 304 -33.53 20.61 12.81
CA GLN A 304 -32.36 21.40 13.20
C GLN A 304 -31.92 21.16 14.64
N LEU A 305 -32.79 20.58 15.48
CA LEU A 305 -32.54 20.31 16.90
C LEU A 305 -32.14 18.85 17.18
N GLU A 306 -32.37 17.94 16.25
CA GLU A 306 -32.30 16.48 16.46
C GLU A 306 -30.88 15.96 16.77
N ARG A 307 -29.83 16.56 16.19
CA ARG A 307 -28.42 16.21 16.44
C ARG A 307 -27.54 17.40 16.83
N ILE A 308 -28.15 18.40 17.48
CA ILE A 308 -27.43 19.62 17.91
C ILE A 308 -26.30 19.32 18.91
N ASN A 309 -26.45 18.25 19.71
CA ASN A 309 -25.50 17.84 20.75
C ASN A 309 -24.13 17.38 20.23
N VAL A 310 -24.02 17.09 18.92
CA VAL A 310 -22.76 16.67 18.27
C VAL A 310 -21.70 17.76 18.36
N TYR A 311 -22.09 19.03 18.17
CA TYR A 311 -21.18 20.19 18.19
C TYR A 311 -21.51 21.22 19.28
N PHE A 312 -22.73 21.23 19.83
CA PHE A 312 -23.12 22.15 20.90
C PHE A 312 -23.42 21.38 22.19
N ASN A 313 -23.12 22.01 23.32
CA ASN A 313 -23.51 21.55 24.64
C ASN A 313 -24.65 22.45 25.16
N GLU A 314 -25.72 21.87 25.70
CA GLU A 314 -26.83 22.61 26.29
C GLU A 314 -26.46 23.05 27.72
N ALA A 315 -26.22 24.35 27.90
CA ALA A 315 -25.96 24.93 29.21
C ALA A 315 -27.27 25.24 29.96
N THR A 316 -27.20 25.29 31.29
CA THR A 316 -28.34 25.68 32.16
C THR A 316 -28.98 26.99 31.69
N GLY A 317 -30.27 26.92 31.32
CA GLY A 317 -31.04 28.05 30.82
C GLY A 317 -31.44 28.00 29.34
N GLY A 318 -31.24 26.86 28.66
CA GLY A 318 -31.62 26.67 27.25
C GLY A 318 -30.69 27.39 26.27
N ARG A 319 -29.42 27.56 26.67
CA ARG A 319 -28.39 28.24 25.88
C ARG A 319 -27.43 27.20 25.30
N TYR A 320 -27.28 27.18 23.99
CA TYR A 320 -26.37 26.27 23.30
C TYR A 320 -24.96 26.86 23.19
N VAL A 321 -23.95 26.08 23.56
CA VAL A 321 -22.54 26.51 23.63
C VAL A 321 -21.67 25.55 22.80
N PRO A 322 -20.84 26.03 21.85
CA PRO A 322 -19.95 25.20 21.04
C PRO A 322 -18.98 24.35 21.88
N ARG A 323 -18.77 23.10 21.46
CA ARG A 323 -17.72 22.19 21.93
C ARG A 323 -16.42 22.41 21.14
N ALA A 324 -15.87 23.62 21.26
CA ALA A 324 -14.61 24.02 20.61
C ALA A 324 -13.51 24.28 21.64
N VAL A 325 -12.30 23.83 21.35
CA VAL A 325 -11.07 24.21 22.05
C VAL A 325 -10.24 25.08 21.11
N LEU A 326 -10.01 26.34 21.49
CA LEU A 326 -9.22 27.27 20.69
C LEU A 326 -7.85 27.44 21.32
N MET A 327 -6.80 27.20 20.53
CA MET A 327 -5.42 27.37 20.98
C MET A 327 -4.63 28.29 20.04
N ASP A 328 -3.83 29.17 20.63
CA ASP A 328 -2.91 30.04 19.90
C ASP A 328 -1.74 30.44 20.79
N LEU A 329 -0.53 30.52 20.24
CA LEU A 329 0.62 31.04 20.98
C LEU A 329 0.57 32.57 21.11
N GLU A 330 -0.32 33.24 20.37
CA GLU A 330 -0.52 34.68 20.42
C GLU A 330 -1.92 35.09 20.92
N PRO A 331 -2.03 36.04 21.86
CA PRO A 331 -3.32 36.47 22.40
C PRO A 331 -4.15 37.34 21.43
N GLY A 332 -3.51 37.97 20.43
CA GLY A 332 -4.17 38.94 19.55
C GLY A 332 -5.26 38.35 18.65
N THR A 333 -5.08 37.11 18.19
CA THR A 333 -6.12 36.40 17.42
C THR A 333 -7.32 36.10 18.30
N MET A 334 -7.10 35.66 19.54
CA MET A 334 -8.17 35.32 20.47
C MET A 334 -9.02 36.53 20.86
N ASP A 335 -8.38 37.68 21.05
CA ASP A 335 -9.09 38.95 21.27
C ASP A 335 -10.01 39.30 20.11
N SER A 336 -9.57 39.02 18.88
CA SER A 336 -10.35 39.27 17.66
C SER A 336 -11.53 38.32 17.52
N VAL A 337 -11.35 37.03 17.84
CA VAL A 337 -12.45 36.03 17.86
C VAL A 337 -13.47 36.37 18.95
N ARG A 338 -13.01 36.76 20.14
CA ARG A 338 -13.86 37.18 21.26
C ARG A 338 -14.62 38.47 21.00
N ALA A 339 -14.02 39.42 20.26
CA ALA A 339 -14.68 40.64 19.81
C ALA A 339 -15.62 40.42 18.61
N GLY A 340 -15.56 39.24 17.99
CA GLY A 340 -16.41 38.84 16.87
C GLY A 340 -17.89 38.67 17.25
N PRO A 341 -18.79 38.63 16.25
CA PRO A 341 -20.24 38.61 16.48
C PRO A 341 -20.72 37.41 17.32
N PHE A 342 -20.05 36.25 17.22
CA PHE A 342 -20.35 35.04 18.00
C PHE A 342 -19.34 34.76 19.12
N GLY A 343 -18.44 35.71 19.42
CA GLY A 343 -17.39 35.52 20.43
C GLY A 343 -17.90 35.29 21.85
N GLN A 344 -19.12 35.75 22.18
CA GLN A 344 -19.78 35.53 23.48
C GLN A 344 -20.40 34.13 23.64
N LEU A 345 -20.38 33.32 22.58
CA LEU A 345 -20.92 31.97 22.55
C LEU A 345 -19.93 30.94 23.12
N PHE A 346 -18.63 31.14 22.91
CA PHE A 346 -17.57 30.23 23.38
C PHE A 346 -17.32 30.32 24.89
N ARG A 347 -16.95 29.19 25.51
CA ARG A 347 -16.56 29.16 26.93
C ARG A 347 -15.21 29.85 27.12
N PRO A 348 -15.08 30.83 28.06
CA PRO A 348 -13.80 31.46 28.36
C PRO A 348 -12.72 30.47 28.80
N ASP A 349 -13.11 29.36 29.45
CA ASP A 349 -12.22 28.30 29.93
C ASP A 349 -11.61 27.45 28.80
N ASN A 350 -12.14 27.54 27.58
CA ASN A 350 -11.70 26.74 26.43
C ASN A 350 -10.70 27.49 25.52
N PHE A 351 -10.31 28.71 25.92
CA PHE A 351 -9.27 29.50 25.26
C PHE A 351 -7.93 29.28 25.96
N VAL A 352 -6.99 28.64 25.27
CA VAL A 352 -5.63 28.39 25.79
C VAL A 352 -4.63 29.18 24.96
N PHE A 353 -3.95 30.15 25.57
CA PHE A 353 -2.99 30.99 24.85
C PHE A 353 -1.64 31.15 25.53
N GLY A 354 -0.61 31.23 24.69
CA GLY A 354 0.76 31.57 25.07
C GLY A 354 0.98 33.07 25.29
N GLN A 355 2.13 33.41 25.87
CA GLN A 355 2.60 34.80 26.02
C GLN A 355 3.47 35.26 24.84
N THR A 356 3.95 34.31 24.03
CA THR A 356 5.04 34.45 23.06
C THR A 356 4.67 33.70 21.78
N GLY A 357 4.70 34.38 20.63
CA GLY A 357 4.38 33.75 19.34
C GLY A 357 5.45 32.80 18.80
N ALA A 358 5.03 31.87 17.94
CA ALA A 358 5.92 30.94 17.23
C ALA A 358 6.69 31.59 16.06
N GLY A 359 6.38 32.84 15.69
CA GLY A 359 7.14 33.58 14.65
C GLY A 359 7.18 32.89 13.28
N ASN A 360 6.14 32.13 12.93
CA ASN A 360 6.05 31.30 11.72
C ASN A 360 7.09 30.16 11.61
N ASN A 361 7.68 29.72 12.73
CA ASN A 361 8.62 28.60 12.77
C ASN A 361 7.95 27.33 13.35
N TRP A 362 7.95 26.23 12.60
CA TRP A 362 7.42 24.94 13.04
C TRP A 362 8.18 24.38 14.25
N ALA A 363 9.51 24.41 14.25
CA ALA A 363 10.32 23.84 15.34
C ALA A 363 10.05 24.55 16.68
N LYS A 364 9.85 25.87 16.65
CA LYS A 364 9.48 26.65 17.83
C LYS A 364 8.09 26.26 18.36
N GLY A 365 7.16 25.97 17.45
CA GLY A 365 5.83 25.46 17.80
C GLY A 365 5.82 24.01 18.29
N HIS A 366 6.77 23.18 17.85
CA HIS A 366 6.79 21.74 18.16
C HIS A 366 7.65 21.39 19.38
N TYR A 367 8.86 21.96 19.48
CA TYR A 367 9.86 21.54 20.47
C TYR A 367 10.00 22.48 21.67
N THR A 368 9.66 23.76 21.52
CA THR A 368 9.87 24.76 22.59
C THR A 368 8.54 25.31 23.11
N GLU A 369 8.02 26.37 22.52
CA GLU A 369 6.87 27.13 23.06
C GLU A 369 5.56 26.33 23.04
N GLY A 370 5.32 25.53 21.99
CA GLY A 370 4.12 24.69 21.95
C GLY A 370 4.21 23.49 22.88
N ALA A 371 5.40 22.95 23.13
CA ALA A 371 5.60 21.88 24.11
C ALA A 371 5.36 22.35 25.55
N GLU A 372 5.62 23.62 25.87
CA GLU A 372 5.25 24.19 27.18
C GLU A 372 3.74 24.36 27.35
N LEU A 373 3.01 24.67 26.27
CA LEU A 373 1.57 24.91 26.30
C LEU A 373 0.72 23.63 26.13
N ILE A 374 1.29 22.57 25.55
CA ILE A 374 0.53 21.38 25.11
C ILE A 374 -0.17 20.67 26.27
N ASP A 375 0.47 20.56 27.44
CA ASP A 375 -0.11 19.89 28.61
C ASP A 375 -1.39 20.62 29.07
N SER A 376 -1.38 21.95 29.02
CA SER A 376 -2.57 22.75 29.37
C SER A 376 -3.70 22.60 28.34
N VAL A 377 -3.37 22.46 27.05
CA VAL A 377 -4.36 22.17 26.01
C VAL A 377 -4.93 20.76 26.20
N LEU A 378 -4.08 19.76 26.44
CA LEU A 378 -4.50 18.38 26.69
C LEU A 378 -5.41 18.29 27.91
N ASP A 379 -5.15 19.02 28.98
CA ASP A 379 -6.03 19.05 30.15
C ASP A 379 -7.43 19.61 29.82
N VAL A 380 -7.52 20.64 28.96
CA VAL A 380 -8.82 21.15 28.48
C VAL A 380 -9.50 20.14 27.56
N VAL A 381 -8.74 19.50 26.66
CA VAL A 381 -9.25 18.46 25.76
C VAL A 381 -9.79 17.27 26.58
N ARG A 382 -9.07 16.83 27.63
CA ARG A 382 -9.51 15.79 28.56
C ARG A 382 -10.76 16.19 29.31
N LYS A 383 -10.82 17.40 29.88
CA LYS A 383 -11.99 17.90 30.61
C LYS A 383 -13.23 17.94 29.73
N GLU A 384 -13.09 18.37 28.48
CA GLU A 384 -14.20 18.32 27.53
C GLU A 384 -14.50 16.87 27.10
N ALA A 385 -13.56 15.92 27.20
CA ALA A 385 -13.76 14.51 26.79
C ALA A 385 -14.56 13.74 27.83
N GLU A 386 -14.26 14.01 29.09
CA GLU A 386 -15.03 13.56 30.24
C GLU A 386 -16.45 14.17 30.24
N GLY A 387 -16.62 15.34 29.61
CA GLY A 387 -17.91 15.99 29.40
C GLY A 387 -18.71 15.48 28.19
N CYS A 388 -18.25 14.42 27.53
CA CYS A 388 -18.93 13.78 26.42
C CYS A 388 -19.54 12.44 26.84
N ASP A 389 -20.80 12.21 26.48
CA ASP A 389 -21.48 10.93 26.77
C ASP A 389 -20.93 9.79 25.89
N CYS A 390 -20.59 10.09 24.62
CA CYS A 390 -19.92 9.17 23.70
C CYS A 390 -19.00 9.93 22.73
N LEU A 391 -17.68 9.88 22.95
CA LEU A 391 -16.70 10.57 22.10
C LEU A 391 -16.38 9.76 20.84
N GLN A 392 -16.68 10.31 19.65
CA GLN A 392 -16.46 9.65 18.37
C GLN A 392 -15.03 9.82 17.82
N GLY A 393 -14.49 11.04 17.94
CA GLY A 393 -13.22 11.43 17.36
C GLY A 393 -12.94 12.91 17.59
N PHE A 394 -11.75 13.34 17.15
CA PHE A 394 -11.30 14.72 17.23
C PHE A 394 -11.15 15.30 15.82
N GLN A 395 -11.66 16.51 15.63
CA GLN A 395 -11.50 17.30 14.42
C GLN A 395 -10.50 18.42 14.70
N LEU A 396 -9.42 18.49 13.93
CA LEU A 396 -8.42 19.56 14.04
C LEU A 396 -8.44 20.44 12.79
N CYS A 397 -8.74 21.73 12.96
CA CYS A 397 -8.56 22.73 11.90
C CYS A 397 -7.25 23.48 12.11
N HIS A 398 -6.31 23.36 11.16
CA HIS A 398 -5.00 23.98 11.27
C HIS A 398 -4.40 24.34 9.90
N SER A 399 -3.38 25.21 9.91
CA SER A 399 -2.61 25.55 8.72
C SER A 399 -1.27 24.85 8.75
N LEU A 400 -0.85 24.28 7.62
CA LEU A 400 0.45 23.64 7.46
C LEU A 400 1.59 24.64 7.27
N GLY A 401 1.29 25.91 6.98
CA GLY A 401 2.29 26.96 6.75
C GLY A 401 2.67 27.77 8.00
N GLY A 402 1.79 27.85 9.00
CA GLY A 402 1.98 28.73 10.17
C GLY A 402 2.73 28.06 11.32
N GLY A 403 3.56 28.79 12.08
CA GLY A 403 4.37 28.19 13.15
C GLY A 403 3.57 27.50 14.26
N THR A 404 2.49 28.15 14.73
CA THR A 404 1.59 27.59 15.75
C THR A 404 0.71 26.47 15.18
N GLY A 405 0.04 26.71 14.05
CA GLY A 405 -0.90 25.74 13.46
C GLY A 405 -0.22 24.49 12.91
N ALA A 406 0.99 24.64 12.36
CA ALA A 406 1.78 23.55 11.82
C ALA A 406 2.51 22.82 12.94
N GLY A 407 3.31 23.53 13.76
CA GLY A 407 4.14 22.92 14.81
C GLY A 407 3.35 22.39 16.01
N MET A 408 2.66 23.28 16.72
CA MET A 408 1.88 22.88 17.90
C MET A 408 0.67 22.02 17.51
N GLY A 409 0.07 22.29 16.34
CA GLY A 409 -1.02 21.48 15.82
C GLY A 409 -0.61 20.04 15.56
N THR A 410 0.53 19.77 14.92
CA THR A 410 0.98 18.38 14.68
C THR A 410 1.42 17.68 15.96
N LEU A 411 2.02 18.41 16.90
CA LEU A 411 2.35 17.88 18.23
C LEU A 411 1.09 17.41 18.97
N LEU A 412 0.00 18.20 18.90
CA LEU A 412 -1.27 17.83 19.50
C LEU A 412 -1.84 16.54 18.90
N ILE A 413 -1.77 16.36 17.57
CA ILE A 413 -2.25 15.13 16.93
C ILE A 413 -1.49 13.92 17.47
N SER A 414 -0.17 13.99 17.53
CA SER A 414 0.67 12.91 18.07
C SER A 414 0.30 12.58 19.52
N LYS A 415 0.16 13.60 20.38
CA LYS A 415 -0.20 13.40 21.80
C LYS A 415 -1.62 12.87 22.01
N VAL A 416 -2.58 13.36 21.24
CA VAL A 416 -3.96 12.86 21.30
C VAL A 416 -4.04 11.42 20.80
N ARG A 417 -3.23 11.05 19.79
CA ARG A 417 -3.14 9.66 19.30
C ARG A 417 -2.51 8.73 20.34
N GLU A 418 -1.51 9.19 21.10
CA GLU A 418 -0.93 8.43 22.22
C GLU A 418 -1.96 8.18 23.34
N GLU A 419 -2.80 9.16 23.68
CA GLU A 419 -3.80 9.04 24.75
C GLU A 419 -5.08 8.30 24.34
N TYR A 420 -5.53 8.49 23.09
CA TYR A 420 -6.78 7.95 22.56
C TYR A 420 -6.55 7.18 21.25
N PRO A 421 -5.85 6.03 21.28
CA PRO A 421 -5.46 5.30 20.06
C PRO A 421 -6.65 4.78 19.25
N ASP A 422 -7.76 4.45 19.90
CA ASP A 422 -8.96 3.89 19.25
C ASP A 422 -9.90 4.96 18.65
N ARG A 423 -9.60 6.25 18.85
CA ARG A 423 -10.45 7.36 18.40
C ARG A 423 -9.91 7.96 17.09
N ILE A 424 -10.85 8.42 16.27
CA ILE A 424 -10.53 8.91 14.92
C ILE A 424 -9.99 10.33 15.00
N MET A 425 -8.87 10.55 14.30
CA MET A 425 -8.27 11.86 14.10
C MET A 425 -8.56 12.36 12.69
N GLU A 426 -9.47 13.33 12.59
CA GLU A 426 -9.80 14.02 11.33
C GLU A 426 -9.14 15.40 11.32
N THR A 427 -8.50 15.76 10.21
CA THR A 427 -7.85 17.08 10.07
C THR A 427 -8.34 17.84 8.84
N PHE A 428 -8.57 19.14 9.02
CA PHE A 428 -8.75 20.09 7.93
C PHE A 428 -7.48 20.93 7.82
N SER A 429 -6.64 20.55 6.86
CA SER A 429 -5.29 21.10 6.71
C SER A 429 -5.23 22.11 5.55
N VAL A 430 -4.98 23.37 5.89
CA VAL A 430 -4.80 24.43 4.90
C VAL A 430 -3.35 24.48 4.43
N ILE A 431 -3.18 24.24 3.13
CA ILE A 431 -1.90 24.21 2.45
C ILE A 431 -1.49 25.64 2.09
N PRO A 432 -0.25 26.04 2.45
CA PRO A 432 0.26 27.35 2.09
C PRO A 432 0.46 27.51 0.58
N SER A 433 0.35 28.74 0.09
CA SER A 433 0.67 29.07 -1.29
C SER A 433 1.53 30.34 -1.37
N PRO A 434 2.66 30.31 -2.10
CA PRO A 434 3.54 31.47 -2.26
C PRO A 434 2.93 32.58 -3.11
N LYS A 435 1.77 32.36 -3.75
CA LYS A 435 1.03 33.40 -4.47
C LYS A 435 0.15 34.25 -3.56
N VAL A 436 -0.19 33.74 -2.38
CA VAL A 436 -1.20 34.32 -1.47
C VAL A 436 -0.56 34.77 -0.15
N SER A 437 0.47 34.06 0.33
CA SER A 437 1.19 34.38 1.55
C SER A 437 2.53 35.07 1.29
N ASP A 438 2.90 35.99 2.19
CA ASP A 438 4.18 36.71 2.21
C ASP A 438 5.26 35.99 3.05
N THR A 439 4.92 34.87 3.71
CA THR A 439 5.82 34.15 4.61
C THR A 439 6.75 33.22 3.83
N VAL A 440 8.06 33.39 4.02
CA VAL A 440 9.07 32.70 3.21
C VAL A 440 9.35 31.26 3.68
N VAL A 441 9.01 30.90 4.92
CA VAL A 441 9.38 29.61 5.54
C VAL A 441 8.26 28.55 5.50
N GLU A 442 7.12 28.86 4.90
CA GLU A 442 5.95 27.98 4.87
C GLU A 442 6.20 26.59 4.24
N PRO A 443 7.02 26.43 3.19
CA PRO A 443 7.30 25.11 2.64
C PRO A 443 8.02 24.17 3.62
N TYR A 444 8.90 24.70 4.48
CA TYR A 444 9.52 23.90 5.54
C TYR A 444 8.49 23.40 6.54
N ASN A 445 7.63 24.30 7.01
CA ASN A 445 6.58 23.97 7.96
C ASN A 445 5.60 22.93 7.39
N ALA A 446 5.28 23.04 6.09
CA ALA A 446 4.34 22.15 5.43
C ALA A 446 4.88 20.72 5.28
N VAL A 447 6.13 20.56 4.85
CA VAL A 447 6.75 19.23 4.69
C VAL A 447 6.85 18.50 6.04
N LEU A 448 7.31 19.18 7.09
CA LEU A 448 7.40 18.62 8.44
C LEU A 448 6.02 18.25 9.00
N SER A 449 5.01 19.07 8.71
CA SER A 449 3.64 18.77 9.14
C SER A 449 3.02 17.59 8.39
N PHE A 450 3.32 17.45 7.09
CA PHE A 450 2.85 16.29 6.33
C PHE A 450 3.42 14.99 6.87
N HIS A 451 4.70 14.96 7.25
CA HIS A 451 5.30 13.79 7.88
C HIS A 451 4.52 13.34 9.12
N GLN A 452 4.20 14.28 10.01
CA GLN A 452 3.41 13.98 11.23
C GLN A 452 1.96 13.58 10.93
N LEU A 453 1.34 14.14 9.89
CA LEU A 453 -0.02 13.77 9.48
C LEU A 453 -0.10 12.36 8.89
N VAL A 454 0.89 11.96 8.09
CA VAL A 454 0.96 10.61 7.48
C VAL A 454 0.96 9.51 8.55
N GLU A 455 1.60 9.77 9.69
CA GLU A 455 1.73 8.78 10.76
C GLU A 455 0.56 8.80 11.76
N ASN A 456 0.05 9.99 12.08
CA ASN A 456 -0.85 10.17 13.23
C ASN A 456 -2.29 10.52 12.88
N SER A 457 -2.62 10.87 11.63
CA SER A 457 -3.99 11.19 11.21
C SER A 457 -4.68 10.01 10.50
N ASP A 458 -5.97 9.82 10.76
CA ASP A 458 -6.77 8.79 10.09
C ASP A 458 -7.49 9.35 8.86
N GLU A 459 -7.82 10.64 8.86
CA GLU A 459 -8.47 11.37 7.76
C GLU A 459 -7.89 12.79 7.63
N SER A 460 -7.46 13.18 6.43
CA SER A 460 -6.90 14.53 6.19
C SER A 460 -7.53 15.18 4.95
N PHE A 461 -8.39 16.18 5.18
CA PHE A 461 -9.00 17.02 4.14
C PHE A 461 -8.07 18.17 3.78
N LEU A 462 -7.57 18.14 2.54
CA LEU A 462 -6.61 19.12 2.06
C LEU A 462 -7.31 20.32 1.41
N LEU A 463 -6.87 21.53 1.76
CA LEU A 463 -7.42 22.79 1.27
C LEU A 463 -6.29 23.69 0.79
N ASP A 464 -6.24 24.03 -0.49
CA ASP A 464 -5.13 24.80 -1.07
C ASP A 464 -5.48 26.27 -1.26
N ASN A 465 -4.74 27.15 -0.58
CA ASN A 465 -4.90 28.61 -0.72
C ASN A 465 -4.80 29.10 -2.17
N GLU A 466 -4.01 28.45 -3.03
CA GLU A 466 -3.92 28.81 -4.45
C GLU A 466 -5.24 28.54 -5.18
N ALA A 467 -5.80 27.35 -5.00
CA ALA A 467 -7.06 26.96 -5.63
C ALA A 467 -8.23 27.80 -5.09
N LEU A 468 -8.27 28.03 -3.77
CA LEU A 468 -9.27 28.88 -3.12
C LEU A 468 -9.22 30.31 -3.67
N TYR A 469 -8.03 30.88 -3.89
CA TYR A 469 -7.86 32.20 -4.47
C TYR A 469 -8.33 32.25 -5.93
N ASP A 470 -7.94 31.26 -6.74
CA ASP A 470 -8.35 31.16 -8.15
C ASP A 470 -9.88 30.97 -8.28
N ILE A 471 -10.51 30.22 -7.39
CA ILE A 471 -11.97 30.10 -7.33
C ILE A 471 -12.62 31.45 -7.04
N CYS A 472 -12.12 32.18 -6.03
CA CYS A 472 -12.66 33.50 -5.67
C CYS A 472 -12.50 34.53 -6.80
N PHE A 473 -11.35 34.52 -7.46
CA PHE A 473 -11.03 35.46 -8.53
C PHE A 473 -11.73 35.11 -9.85
N ARG A 474 -11.65 33.85 -10.31
CA ARG A 474 -12.16 33.42 -11.63
C ARG A 474 -13.63 33.02 -11.60
N THR A 475 -14.05 32.26 -10.60
CA THR A 475 -15.40 31.67 -10.52
C THR A 475 -16.38 32.62 -9.84
N LEU A 476 -16.02 33.20 -8.69
CA LEU A 476 -16.86 34.17 -7.97
C LEU A 476 -16.74 35.61 -8.51
N LYS A 477 -15.75 35.88 -9.38
CA LYS A 477 -15.49 37.19 -10.02
C LYS A 477 -15.19 38.32 -9.04
N LEU A 478 -14.54 38.02 -7.92
CA LEU A 478 -14.07 39.03 -6.97
C LEU A 478 -12.79 39.66 -7.50
N THR A 479 -12.74 41.00 -7.60
CA THR A 479 -11.57 41.70 -8.15
C THR A 479 -10.34 41.67 -7.24
N THR A 480 -10.56 41.55 -5.93
CA THR A 480 -9.52 41.46 -4.89
C THR A 480 -10.04 40.55 -3.78
N PRO A 481 -9.86 39.22 -3.87
CA PRO A 481 -10.32 38.28 -2.84
C PRO A 481 -9.53 38.47 -1.54
N THR A 482 -10.24 38.46 -0.41
CA THR A 482 -9.66 38.62 0.94
C THR A 482 -9.59 37.28 1.68
N TYR A 483 -8.75 37.17 2.72
CA TYR A 483 -8.73 36.00 3.62
C TYR A 483 -10.11 35.69 4.23
N GLY A 484 -10.94 36.72 4.46
CA GLY A 484 -12.32 36.50 4.90
C GLY A 484 -13.20 35.78 3.87
N ASP A 485 -12.98 36.03 2.57
CA ASP A 485 -13.71 35.35 1.49
C ASP A 485 -13.23 33.90 1.32
N LEU A 486 -11.92 33.67 1.45
CA LEU A 486 -11.28 32.36 1.44
C LEU A 486 -11.80 31.50 2.61
N ASN A 487 -11.79 32.05 3.83
CA ASN A 487 -12.27 31.36 5.04
C ASN A 487 -13.77 31.03 4.96
N HIS A 488 -14.58 31.89 4.33
CA HIS A 488 -15.99 31.59 4.08
C HIS A 488 -16.17 30.41 3.11
N LEU A 489 -15.31 30.28 2.10
CA LEU A 489 -15.37 29.17 1.14
C LEU A 489 -14.95 27.85 1.79
N VAL A 490 -13.90 27.88 2.62
CA VAL A 490 -13.47 26.75 3.44
C VAL A 490 -14.56 26.33 4.43
N SER A 491 -15.14 27.28 5.17
CA SER A 491 -16.24 27.03 6.10
C SER A 491 -17.45 26.39 5.40
N ALA A 492 -17.79 26.83 4.18
CA ALA A 492 -18.86 26.21 3.39
C ALA A 492 -18.55 24.77 2.96
N ALA A 493 -17.29 24.46 2.64
CA ALA A 493 -16.85 23.10 2.33
C ALA A 493 -16.87 22.21 3.57
N MET A 494 -16.34 22.69 4.71
CA MET A 494 -16.39 21.98 6.00
C MET A 494 -17.83 21.69 6.40
N SER A 495 -18.71 22.68 6.34
CA SER A 495 -20.16 22.50 6.62
C SER A 495 -20.80 21.46 5.69
N GLY A 496 -20.35 21.39 4.44
CA GLY A 496 -20.79 20.38 3.47
C GLY A 496 -20.36 18.96 3.83
N VAL A 497 -19.10 18.78 4.24
CA VAL A 497 -18.53 17.48 4.63
C VAL A 497 -19.13 16.98 5.96
N THR A 498 -19.25 17.85 6.96
CA THR A 498 -19.77 17.51 8.30
C THR A 498 -21.30 17.46 8.36
N CYS A 499 -22.00 17.68 7.24
CA CYS A 499 -23.46 17.64 7.16
C CYS A 499 -24.04 16.28 7.61
N CYS A 500 -23.34 15.17 7.28
CA CYS A 500 -23.75 13.81 7.62
C CYS A 500 -23.79 13.54 9.14
N LEU A 501 -22.98 14.31 9.89
CA LEU A 501 -22.88 14.20 11.35
C LEU A 501 -23.99 15.02 12.02
N ARG A 502 -24.34 16.18 11.45
CA ARG A 502 -25.24 17.17 12.07
C ARG A 502 -26.72 17.00 11.74
N PHE A 503 -27.04 16.39 10.61
CA PHE A 503 -28.42 16.21 10.15
C PHE A 503 -28.66 14.75 9.77
N PRO A 504 -29.82 14.17 10.12
CA PRO A 504 -30.17 12.83 9.69
C PRO A 504 -30.33 12.77 8.17
N GLY A 505 -29.74 11.75 7.55
CA GLY A 505 -29.81 11.47 6.12
C GLY A 505 -29.81 9.96 5.84
N GLN A 506 -30.09 9.55 4.60
CA GLN A 506 -30.19 8.12 4.25
C GLN A 506 -28.90 7.31 4.50
N LEU A 507 -27.75 7.98 4.54
CA LEU A 507 -26.47 7.43 4.98
C LEU A 507 -26.03 8.20 6.23
N ASN A 508 -26.44 7.70 7.41
CA ASN A 508 -25.87 8.13 8.70
C ASN A 508 -24.43 7.62 8.78
N CYS A 509 -23.52 8.40 8.18
CA CYS A 509 -22.09 8.16 8.19
C CYS A 509 -21.47 8.78 9.43
N ASP A 510 -21.11 7.91 10.37
CA ASP A 510 -20.15 8.18 11.43
C ASP A 510 -18.78 8.54 10.86
N LEU A 511 -17.94 9.28 11.60
CA LEU A 511 -16.55 9.52 11.23
C LEU A 511 -15.83 8.22 10.83
N ARG A 512 -16.06 7.14 11.59
CA ARG A 512 -15.51 5.81 11.28
C ARG A 512 -15.96 5.24 9.94
N LYS A 513 -17.21 5.48 9.56
CA LYS A 513 -17.73 5.04 8.27
C LYS A 513 -17.14 5.88 7.14
N ILE A 514 -16.82 7.16 7.36
CA ILE A 514 -16.14 7.98 6.35
C ILE A 514 -14.72 7.43 6.12
N ALA A 515 -13.94 7.19 7.17
CA ALA A 515 -12.61 6.57 7.11
C ALA A 515 -12.63 5.24 6.36
N VAL A 516 -13.41 4.26 6.83
CA VAL A 516 -13.42 2.91 6.26
C VAL A 516 -13.88 2.89 4.79
N ASN A 517 -14.74 3.83 4.40
CA ASN A 517 -15.25 3.89 3.02
C ASN A 517 -14.33 4.63 2.05
N LEU A 518 -13.57 5.63 2.53
CA LEU A 518 -12.74 6.49 1.69
C LEU A 518 -11.25 6.16 1.76
N VAL A 519 -10.79 5.43 2.78
CA VAL A 519 -9.40 5.03 2.96
C VAL A 519 -9.23 3.54 2.66
N PRO A 520 -8.91 3.16 1.40
CA PRO A 520 -8.63 1.77 1.06
C PRO A 520 -7.28 1.28 1.61
N PHE A 521 -6.35 2.21 1.89
CA PHE A 521 -5.03 1.93 2.44
C PHE A 521 -4.70 2.94 3.54
N PRO A 522 -4.21 2.50 4.73
CA PRO A 522 -3.97 3.38 5.88
C PRO A 522 -3.09 4.60 5.60
N ARG A 523 -2.10 4.48 4.70
CA ARG A 523 -1.19 5.58 4.32
C ARG A 523 -1.79 6.57 3.29
N LEU A 524 -2.92 6.26 2.67
CA LEU A 524 -3.57 7.08 1.65
C LEU A 524 -4.87 7.69 2.17
N HIS A 525 -4.78 8.47 3.25
CA HIS A 525 -5.92 9.11 3.91
C HIS A 525 -6.09 10.60 3.57
N PHE A 526 -5.44 11.08 2.50
CA PHE A 526 -5.57 12.46 2.04
C PHE A 526 -6.72 12.61 1.03
N PHE A 527 -7.63 13.54 1.29
CA PHE A 527 -8.82 13.77 0.47
C PHE A 527 -8.78 15.11 -0.26
N MET A 528 -9.13 15.09 -1.55
CA MET A 528 -9.44 16.31 -2.29
C MET A 528 -10.88 16.72 -2.03
N THR A 529 -11.08 17.97 -1.66
CA THR A 529 -12.40 18.54 -1.42
C THR A 529 -12.89 19.40 -2.58
N GLY A 530 -14.18 19.36 -2.85
CA GLY A 530 -14.85 20.22 -3.84
C GLY A 530 -16.22 20.65 -3.33
N PHE A 531 -16.70 21.81 -3.79
CA PHE A 531 -18.02 22.31 -3.44
C PHE A 531 -18.71 22.90 -4.67
N ALA A 532 -19.99 22.61 -4.85
CA ALA A 532 -20.83 23.21 -5.88
C ALA A 532 -22.24 23.48 -5.33
N PRO A 533 -22.95 24.53 -5.76
CA PRO A 533 -22.59 25.49 -6.81
C PRO A 533 -21.71 26.63 -6.30
N LEU A 534 -20.64 26.95 -7.01
CA LEU A 534 -19.84 28.15 -6.80
C LEU A 534 -20.36 29.28 -7.70
N THR A 535 -21.35 30.02 -7.22
CA THR A 535 -21.98 31.13 -7.98
C THR A 535 -21.87 32.44 -7.22
N SER A 536 -21.60 33.54 -7.93
CA SER A 536 -21.48 34.85 -7.30
C SER A 536 -22.80 35.29 -6.64
N ARG A 537 -22.72 35.98 -5.50
CA ARG A 537 -23.88 36.40 -4.66
C ARG A 537 -24.98 37.13 -5.44
N GLY A 538 -24.67 37.79 -6.56
CA GLY A 538 -25.64 38.49 -7.43
C GLY A 538 -26.32 37.61 -8.50
N SER A 539 -25.78 36.42 -8.79
CA SER A 539 -26.27 35.53 -9.85
C SER A 539 -27.22 34.42 -9.35
N GLN A 540 -27.23 34.19 -8.03
CA GLN A 540 -27.92 33.08 -7.37
C GLN A 540 -29.45 33.13 -7.51
N GLN A 541 -30.04 34.32 -7.72
CA GLN A 541 -31.49 34.50 -7.79
C GLN A 541 -32.14 34.07 -9.12
N TYR A 542 -31.37 33.86 -10.20
CA TYR A 542 -31.91 33.70 -11.56
C TYR A 542 -31.70 32.32 -12.22
N ARG A 543 -30.96 31.39 -11.58
CA ARG A 543 -30.63 30.07 -12.18
C ARG A 543 -31.31 28.93 -11.44
N ALA A 544 -32.16 28.18 -12.13
CA ALA A 544 -32.65 26.89 -11.64
C ALA A 544 -31.52 25.86 -11.81
N LEU A 545 -30.97 25.36 -10.71
CA LEU A 545 -29.98 24.29 -10.71
C LEU A 545 -30.70 22.94 -10.80
N THR A 546 -30.08 21.97 -11.47
CA THR A 546 -30.57 20.58 -11.59
C THR A 546 -29.51 19.62 -11.06
N VAL A 547 -29.91 18.41 -10.64
CA VAL A 547 -28.98 17.37 -10.13
C VAL A 547 -27.88 17.03 -11.15
N PRO A 548 -28.16 16.88 -12.47
CA PRO A 548 -27.12 16.63 -13.45
C PRO A 548 -26.11 17.78 -13.60
N GLU A 549 -26.58 19.03 -13.54
CA GLU A 549 -25.69 20.21 -13.60
C GLU A 549 -24.77 20.31 -12.37
N LEU A 550 -25.28 19.98 -11.18
CA LEU A 550 -24.50 19.96 -9.95
C LEU A 550 -23.45 18.83 -9.99
N THR A 551 -23.85 17.64 -10.41
CA THR A 551 -22.94 16.48 -10.53
C THR A 551 -21.84 16.76 -11.55
N GLN A 552 -22.14 17.44 -12.67
CA GLN A 552 -21.13 17.84 -13.65
C GLN A 552 -20.17 18.91 -13.12
N GLN A 553 -20.68 19.89 -12.35
CA GLN A 553 -19.86 20.93 -11.73
C GLN A 553 -18.96 20.35 -10.64
N MET A 554 -19.39 19.30 -9.96
CA MET A 554 -18.63 18.63 -8.91
C MET A 554 -17.30 18.07 -9.43
N PHE A 555 -17.27 17.48 -10.63
CA PHE A 555 -16.06 16.93 -11.25
C PHE A 555 -15.29 17.94 -12.12
N ASP A 556 -15.68 19.23 -12.13
CA ASP A 556 -14.91 20.27 -12.83
C ASP A 556 -13.71 20.68 -11.98
N ALA A 557 -12.51 20.62 -12.55
CA ALA A 557 -11.26 21.01 -11.89
C ALA A 557 -11.31 22.43 -11.31
N LYS A 558 -12.16 23.31 -11.89
CA LYS A 558 -12.34 24.69 -11.42
C LYS A 558 -13.08 24.84 -10.10
N ASN A 559 -13.75 23.78 -9.64
CA ASN A 559 -14.52 23.77 -8.39
C ASN A 559 -13.85 22.92 -7.30
N MET A 560 -12.67 22.35 -7.61
CA MET A 560 -11.84 21.63 -6.65
C MET A 560 -11.05 22.63 -5.80
N MET A 561 -11.01 22.39 -4.49
CA MET A 561 -10.31 23.24 -3.53
C MET A 561 -8.84 22.84 -3.33
N CYS A 562 -8.36 21.87 -4.10
CA CYS A 562 -6.94 21.54 -4.24
C CYS A 562 -6.47 21.90 -5.65
N ALA A 563 -5.28 22.49 -5.80
CA ALA A 563 -4.70 22.78 -7.11
C ALA A 563 -4.07 21.52 -7.72
N ALA A 564 -4.90 20.52 -7.99
CA ALA A 564 -4.54 19.30 -8.70
C ALA A 564 -5.61 19.03 -9.75
N ASP A 565 -5.21 18.74 -11.00
CA ASP A 565 -6.19 18.39 -12.03
C ASP A 565 -6.65 16.94 -11.81
N PRO A 566 -7.95 16.69 -11.54
CA PRO A 566 -8.48 15.34 -11.37
C PRO A 566 -8.20 14.41 -12.55
N ARG A 567 -7.93 14.95 -13.74
CA ARG A 567 -7.70 14.19 -14.98
C ARG A 567 -6.31 13.56 -15.05
N HIS A 568 -5.35 14.07 -14.29
CA HIS A 568 -3.99 13.52 -14.27
C HIS A 568 -3.84 12.36 -13.26
N GLY A 569 -4.87 12.08 -12.46
CA GLY A 569 -4.92 10.96 -11.52
C GLY A 569 -6.12 10.05 -11.73
N ARG A 570 -6.23 9.02 -10.88
CA ARG A 570 -7.42 8.18 -10.75
C ARG A 570 -7.97 8.28 -9.33
N TYR A 571 -9.29 8.32 -9.22
CA TYR A 571 -10.00 8.23 -7.96
C TYR A 571 -10.03 6.77 -7.48
N LEU A 572 -9.49 6.56 -6.27
CA LEU A 572 -9.60 5.29 -5.57
C LEU A 572 -11.02 5.14 -5.03
N THR A 573 -11.48 6.15 -4.29
CA THR A 573 -12.79 6.23 -3.67
C THR A 573 -13.27 7.68 -3.71
N ALA A 574 -14.57 7.91 -3.80
CA ALA A 574 -15.14 9.25 -3.69
C ALA A 574 -16.52 9.25 -3.02
N ALA A 575 -16.80 10.31 -2.27
CA ALA A 575 -18.07 10.61 -1.64
C ALA A 575 -18.64 11.92 -2.20
N ALA A 576 -19.93 11.91 -2.54
CA ALA A 576 -20.70 13.08 -2.94
C ALA A 576 -21.85 13.30 -1.95
N LEU A 577 -21.89 14.47 -1.32
CA LEU A 577 -22.85 14.83 -0.28
C LEU A 577 -23.78 15.92 -0.81
N PHE A 578 -24.96 15.52 -1.28
CA PHE A 578 -25.98 16.41 -1.82
C PHE A 578 -26.82 17.01 -0.68
N ARG A 579 -27.07 18.32 -0.74
CA ARG A 579 -27.90 19.08 0.22
C ARG A 579 -29.04 19.80 -0.48
N GLY A 580 -30.25 19.69 0.05
CA GLY A 580 -31.50 20.26 -0.46
C GLY A 580 -32.49 19.20 -0.93
N ARG A 581 -33.78 19.55 -1.00
CA ARG A 581 -34.88 18.63 -1.38
C ARG A 581 -34.68 18.08 -2.80
N MET A 582 -34.22 16.84 -2.91
CA MET A 582 -33.89 16.14 -4.17
C MET A 582 -34.34 14.68 -4.11
N SER A 583 -34.61 14.07 -5.28
CA SER A 583 -34.95 12.66 -5.37
C SER A 583 -33.68 11.81 -5.27
N THR A 584 -33.61 10.90 -4.30
CA THR A 584 -32.47 10.01 -4.07
C THR A 584 -32.21 9.10 -5.28
N LYS A 585 -33.29 8.58 -5.90
CA LYS A 585 -33.21 7.80 -7.14
C LYS A 585 -32.55 8.57 -8.29
N GLU A 586 -32.84 9.86 -8.39
CA GLU A 586 -32.27 10.70 -9.45
C GLU A 586 -30.76 10.91 -9.21
N VAL A 587 -30.34 11.09 -7.96
CA VAL A 587 -28.94 11.23 -7.58
C VAL A 587 -28.16 9.94 -7.88
N ASP A 588 -28.67 8.78 -7.46
CA ASP A 588 -28.01 7.48 -7.68
C ASP A 588 -27.88 7.16 -9.18
N GLU A 589 -28.93 7.39 -9.96
CA GLU A 589 -28.89 7.20 -11.43
C GLU A 589 -27.86 8.13 -12.09
N GLN A 590 -27.76 9.40 -11.65
CA GLN A 590 -26.75 10.31 -12.19
C GLN A 590 -25.33 9.91 -11.80
N MET A 591 -25.11 9.46 -10.56
CA MET A 591 -23.81 9.00 -10.08
C MET A 591 -23.34 7.74 -10.83
N LEU A 592 -24.23 6.77 -11.03
CA LEU A 592 -23.95 5.58 -11.85
C LEU A 592 -23.65 5.95 -13.30
N ASN A 593 -24.39 6.91 -13.87
CA ASN A 593 -24.13 7.41 -15.22
C ASN A 593 -22.77 8.09 -15.35
N VAL A 594 -22.33 8.83 -14.33
CA VAL A 594 -21.00 9.44 -14.31
C VAL A 594 -19.92 8.38 -14.16
N GLN A 595 -20.09 7.40 -13.27
CA GLN A 595 -19.16 6.28 -13.12
C GLN A 595 -19.00 5.51 -14.44
N ASN A 596 -20.09 5.24 -15.15
CA ASN A 596 -20.06 4.55 -16.44
C ASN A 596 -19.43 5.38 -17.57
N LYS A 597 -19.69 6.70 -17.62
CA LYS A 597 -19.11 7.59 -18.64
C LYS A 597 -17.62 7.88 -18.41
N ASN A 598 -17.21 7.89 -17.14
CA ASN A 598 -15.89 8.28 -16.69
C ASN A 598 -15.13 7.12 -16.04
N SER A 599 -15.36 5.87 -16.47
CA SER A 599 -14.73 4.69 -15.87
C SER A 599 -13.20 4.76 -15.87
N SER A 600 -12.59 5.48 -16.82
CA SER A 600 -11.15 5.75 -16.88
C SER A 600 -10.61 6.60 -15.72
N TYR A 601 -11.46 7.40 -15.07
CA TYR A 601 -11.07 8.22 -13.91
C TYR A 601 -11.18 7.45 -12.59
N PHE A 602 -11.78 6.26 -12.57
CA PHE A 602 -11.89 5.41 -11.38
C PHE A 602 -11.03 4.16 -11.52
N VAL A 603 -10.70 3.56 -10.40
CA VAL A 603 -9.86 2.36 -10.35
C VAL A 603 -10.74 1.09 -10.45
N GLU A 604 -10.50 0.24 -11.44
CA GLU A 604 -11.39 -0.89 -11.79
C GLU A 604 -11.47 -2.01 -10.75
N TRP A 605 -10.48 -2.13 -9.86
CA TRP A 605 -10.39 -3.23 -8.89
C TRP A 605 -11.11 -2.97 -7.55
N ILE A 606 -11.58 -1.74 -7.30
CA ILE A 606 -12.43 -1.43 -6.12
C ILE A 606 -13.89 -1.47 -6.56
N PRO A 607 -14.71 -2.43 -6.08
CA PRO A 607 -16.15 -2.40 -6.33
C PRO A 607 -16.82 -1.27 -5.53
N ASN A 608 -17.79 -0.56 -6.12
CA ASN A 608 -18.55 0.53 -5.47
C ASN A 608 -17.70 1.68 -4.88
N ASN A 609 -16.76 2.17 -5.68
CA ASN A 609 -15.82 3.25 -5.37
C ASN A 609 -16.43 4.66 -5.33
N ILE A 610 -17.74 4.81 -5.51
CA ILE A 610 -18.46 6.07 -5.32
C ILE A 610 -19.62 5.88 -4.37
N LYS A 611 -19.74 6.77 -3.37
CA LYS A 611 -20.88 6.86 -2.47
C LYS A 611 -21.56 8.21 -2.60
N ALA A 612 -22.89 8.22 -2.57
CA ALA A 612 -23.68 9.43 -2.55
C ALA A 612 -24.57 9.46 -1.31
N SER A 613 -24.71 10.63 -0.71
CA SER A 613 -25.64 10.90 0.39
C SER A 613 -26.48 12.12 0.04
N VAL A 614 -27.73 12.14 0.49
CA VAL A 614 -28.67 13.24 0.30
C VAL A 614 -29.21 13.68 1.65
N CYS A 615 -29.12 14.98 1.93
CA CYS A 615 -29.70 15.64 3.09
C CYS A 615 -30.71 16.69 2.62
N ASP A 616 -31.89 16.73 3.24
CA ASP A 616 -32.99 17.62 2.82
C ASP A 616 -32.80 19.10 3.22
N ILE A 617 -31.85 19.39 4.13
CA ILE A 617 -31.56 20.74 4.62
C ILE A 617 -30.53 21.42 3.70
N PRO A 618 -30.94 22.44 2.91
CA PRO A 618 -30.02 23.17 2.06
C PRO A 618 -29.18 24.17 2.87
N PRO A 619 -27.98 24.52 2.42
CA PRO A 619 -27.19 25.61 3.01
C PRO A 619 -27.93 26.95 2.88
N LYS A 620 -27.81 27.81 3.90
CA LYS A 620 -28.47 29.12 3.93
C LYS A 620 -28.03 29.98 2.74
N GLY A 621 -29.00 30.39 1.91
CA GLY A 621 -28.76 31.17 0.68
C GLY A 621 -28.71 30.37 -0.62
N LEU A 622 -28.70 29.02 -0.55
CA LEU A 622 -28.77 28.13 -1.71
C LEU A 622 -30.01 27.24 -1.64
N LYS A 623 -30.53 26.83 -2.81
CA LYS A 623 -31.64 25.85 -2.88
C LYS A 623 -31.15 24.41 -2.87
N MET A 624 -29.99 24.17 -3.50
CA MET A 624 -29.34 22.87 -3.61
C MET A 624 -27.81 23.07 -3.65
N ALA A 625 -27.06 22.17 -3.04
CA ALA A 625 -25.60 22.13 -3.05
C ALA A 625 -25.10 20.68 -3.05
N VAL A 626 -23.83 20.49 -3.39
CA VAL A 626 -23.11 19.22 -3.29
C VAL A 626 -21.69 19.49 -2.81
N ALA A 627 -21.26 18.76 -1.78
CA ALA A 627 -19.87 18.69 -1.36
C ALA A 627 -19.27 17.38 -1.86
N PHE A 628 -17.99 17.41 -2.22
CA PHE A 628 -17.26 16.29 -2.78
C PHE A 628 -16.01 16.05 -1.95
N ALA A 629 -15.77 14.79 -1.62
CA ALA A 629 -14.54 14.30 -1.01
C ALA A 629 -14.04 13.12 -1.83
N GLY A 630 -12.88 13.26 -2.48
CA GLY A 630 -12.33 12.21 -3.32
C GLY A 630 -10.89 11.87 -2.94
N ASN A 631 -10.63 10.59 -2.71
CA ASN A 631 -9.29 10.07 -2.60
C ASN A 631 -8.74 9.82 -4.01
N SER A 632 -7.83 10.69 -4.46
CA SER A 632 -7.29 10.66 -5.81
C SER A 632 -5.78 10.69 -5.81
N THR A 633 -5.17 9.93 -6.73
CA THR A 633 -3.73 9.99 -6.97
C THR A 633 -3.27 11.34 -7.52
N ALA A 634 -4.19 12.20 -7.97
CA ALA A 634 -3.88 13.55 -8.45
C ALA A 634 -3.27 14.45 -7.35
N ILE A 635 -3.50 14.16 -6.07
CA ILE A 635 -2.91 14.91 -4.93
C ILE A 635 -1.38 14.93 -5.01
N GLN A 636 -0.75 13.96 -5.68
CA GLN A 636 0.70 13.93 -5.91
C GLN A 636 1.25 15.22 -6.56
N GLU A 637 0.50 15.89 -7.44
CA GLU A 637 0.95 17.15 -8.06
C GLU A 637 1.16 18.25 -7.01
N MET A 638 0.25 18.31 -6.03
CA MET A 638 0.34 19.28 -4.93
C MET A 638 1.54 18.95 -4.03
N PHE A 639 1.73 17.67 -3.68
CA PHE A 639 2.88 17.23 -2.89
C PHE A 639 4.20 17.54 -3.57
N LYS A 640 4.31 17.28 -4.88
CA LYS A 640 5.49 17.63 -5.69
C LYS A 640 5.77 19.12 -5.67
N ARG A 641 4.75 19.96 -5.82
CA ARG A 641 4.92 21.42 -5.77
C ARG A 641 5.50 21.87 -4.42
N VAL A 642 4.98 21.35 -3.31
CA VAL A 642 5.48 21.69 -1.96
C VAL A 642 6.92 21.20 -1.78
N ALA A 643 7.22 19.98 -2.23
CA ALA A 643 8.57 19.41 -2.20
C ALA A 643 9.58 20.23 -3.03
N GLU A 644 9.22 20.63 -4.26
CA GLU A 644 10.08 21.45 -5.12
C GLU A 644 10.49 22.79 -4.45
N TYR A 645 9.54 23.44 -3.76
CA TYR A 645 9.81 24.68 -3.03
C TYR A 645 10.69 24.44 -1.80
N PHE A 646 10.44 23.35 -1.06
CA PHE A 646 11.28 22.93 0.06
C PHE A 646 12.73 22.69 -0.40
N THR A 647 12.94 21.85 -1.40
CA THR A 647 14.26 21.51 -1.93
C THR A 647 14.98 22.76 -2.47
N ALA A 648 14.25 23.69 -3.11
CA ALA A 648 14.83 24.96 -3.56
C ALA A 648 15.33 25.86 -2.42
N MET A 649 14.64 25.87 -1.26
CA MET A 649 15.07 26.61 -0.06
C MET A 649 16.20 25.90 0.68
N PHE A 650 16.12 24.57 0.79
CA PHE A 650 17.12 23.73 1.45
C PHE A 650 18.46 23.80 0.73
N ARG A 651 18.47 23.73 -0.61
CA ARG A 651 19.67 23.94 -1.45
C ARG A 651 20.37 25.28 -1.20
N ARG A 652 19.64 26.31 -0.76
CA ARG A 652 20.19 27.64 -0.45
C ARG A 652 20.56 27.82 1.02
N LYS A 653 20.33 26.81 1.87
CA LYS A 653 20.37 26.89 3.35
C LYS A 653 19.61 28.12 3.88
N ALA A 654 18.57 28.54 3.17
CA ALA A 654 17.80 29.71 3.54
C ALA A 654 16.97 29.39 4.79
N PHE A 655 17.11 30.21 5.84
CA PHE A 655 16.37 30.10 7.11
C PHE A 655 16.57 28.81 7.94
N LEU A 656 17.44 27.87 7.52
CA LEU A 656 17.71 26.62 8.24
C LEU A 656 18.19 26.84 9.69
N HIS A 657 19.04 27.86 9.91
CA HIS A 657 19.53 28.25 11.24
C HIS A 657 18.44 28.67 12.24
N TRP A 658 17.22 28.99 11.79
CA TRP A 658 16.09 29.29 12.68
C TRP A 658 15.48 28.01 13.26
N TYR A 659 15.63 26.87 12.57
CA TYR A 659 15.10 25.58 13.02
C TYR A 659 16.14 24.83 13.85
N THR A 660 17.40 24.81 13.41
CA THR A 660 18.49 24.17 14.17
C THR A 660 18.81 24.89 15.48
N GLY A 661 18.56 26.19 15.57
CA GLY A 661 18.69 26.97 16.81
C GLY A 661 17.69 26.60 17.91
N GLU A 662 16.60 25.92 17.56
CA GLU A 662 15.53 25.50 18.50
C GLU A 662 15.66 24.02 18.92
N GLY A 663 16.77 23.35 18.56
CA GLY A 663 17.07 21.97 18.99
C GLY A 663 16.77 20.87 17.96
N MET A 664 16.47 21.24 16.71
CA MET A 664 16.20 20.29 15.62
C MET A 664 17.49 19.90 14.88
N ASP A 665 17.75 18.61 14.71
CA ASP A 665 18.94 18.12 14.01
C ASP A 665 18.78 18.18 12.47
N GLU A 666 19.87 18.45 11.73
CA GLU A 666 19.85 18.48 10.25
C GLU A 666 19.44 17.12 9.63
N MET A 667 19.53 16.02 10.41
CA MET A 667 19.07 14.68 10.00
C MET A 667 17.53 14.57 9.91
N GLU A 668 16.76 15.22 10.79
CA GLU A 668 15.28 15.18 10.74
C GLU A 668 14.72 15.87 9.48
N PHE A 669 15.41 16.90 8.97
CA PHE A 669 15.07 17.51 7.67
C PHE A 669 15.29 16.55 6.49
N THR A 670 16.27 15.66 6.62
CA THR A 670 16.64 14.71 5.59
C THR A 670 15.71 13.49 5.62
N GLU A 671 15.27 13.02 6.79
CA GLU A 671 14.23 11.98 6.91
C GLU A 671 12.87 12.42 6.34
N ALA A 672 12.51 13.70 6.50
CA ALA A 672 11.29 14.25 5.89
C ALA A 672 11.38 14.36 4.35
N GLU A 673 12.59 14.56 3.78
CA GLU A 673 12.82 14.56 2.33
C GLU A 673 13.01 13.14 1.76
N SER A 674 13.67 12.23 2.50
CA SER A 674 13.97 10.85 2.08
C SER A 674 12.69 10.02 1.99
N ASN A 675 11.77 10.17 2.94
CA ASN A 675 10.45 9.51 2.90
C ASN A 675 9.62 9.89 1.65
N MET A 676 9.94 10.99 0.97
CA MET A 676 9.32 11.37 -0.31
C MET A 676 10.10 10.87 -1.55
N ASN A 677 11.38 10.51 -1.43
CA ASN A 677 12.29 10.28 -2.57
C ASN A 677 13.22 9.04 -2.45
N ASP A 678 12.98 8.09 -1.54
CA ASP A 678 13.89 6.96 -1.29
C ASP A 678 13.86 5.86 -2.37
N LEU A 679 14.94 5.76 -3.17
CA LEU A 679 15.12 4.76 -4.26
C LEU A 679 16.56 4.18 -4.37
N GLY A 680 17.38 4.28 -3.33
CA GLY A 680 18.81 3.94 -3.41
C GLY A 680 19.16 2.44 -3.26
N GLY A 681 18.45 1.70 -2.41
CA GLY A 681 18.58 0.23 -2.23
C GLY A 681 17.49 -0.57 -2.97
N GLN A 682 16.34 0.08 -3.23
CA GLN A 682 15.16 -0.58 -3.79
C GLN A 682 15.33 -1.04 -5.24
N CYS A 683 16.09 -0.31 -6.05
CA CYS A 683 16.16 -0.56 -7.50
C CYS A 683 16.71 -1.95 -7.82
N GLY A 684 17.81 -2.36 -7.16
CA GLY A 684 18.42 -3.68 -7.35
C GLY A 684 17.46 -4.81 -6.97
N ASN A 685 16.80 -4.69 -5.81
CA ASN A 685 15.83 -5.67 -5.33
C ASN A 685 14.56 -5.73 -6.20
N GLN A 686 14.06 -4.60 -6.70
CA GLN A 686 12.89 -4.55 -7.59
C GLN A 686 13.19 -5.15 -8.98
N ILE A 687 14.35 -4.83 -9.56
CA ILE A 687 14.79 -5.41 -10.84
C ILE A 687 15.03 -6.91 -10.66
N GLY A 688 15.71 -7.30 -9.57
CA GLY A 688 15.94 -8.69 -9.21
C GLY A 688 14.65 -9.48 -9.05
N ALA A 689 13.67 -8.93 -8.32
CA ALA A 689 12.35 -9.55 -8.18
C ALA A 689 11.70 -9.78 -9.55
N LYS A 690 11.66 -8.76 -10.42
CA LYS A 690 11.11 -8.91 -11.78
C LYS A 690 11.89 -9.88 -12.66
N PHE A 691 13.20 -9.94 -12.52
CA PHE A 691 14.03 -10.92 -13.20
C PHE A 691 13.66 -12.36 -12.79
N TRP A 692 13.50 -12.61 -11.49
CA TRP A 692 13.09 -13.91 -10.98
C TRP A 692 11.66 -14.28 -11.41
N GLU A 693 10.73 -13.33 -11.43
CA GLU A 693 9.38 -13.55 -11.99
C GLU A 693 9.44 -14.02 -13.44
N VAL A 694 10.22 -13.33 -14.29
CA VAL A 694 10.35 -13.65 -15.73
C VAL A 694 11.01 -15.01 -15.94
N ILE A 695 12.05 -15.34 -15.17
CA ILE A 695 12.73 -16.62 -15.29
C ILE A 695 11.87 -17.76 -14.77
N ALA A 696 11.20 -17.60 -13.63
CA ALA A 696 10.27 -18.60 -13.11
C ALA A 696 9.18 -18.91 -14.15
N ASP A 697 8.64 -17.85 -14.77
CA ASP A 697 7.67 -17.98 -15.87
C ASP A 697 8.23 -18.69 -17.11
N GLU A 698 9.50 -18.48 -17.47
CA GLU A 698 10.14 -19.15 -18.60
C GLU A 698 10.46 -20.63 -18.33
N HIS A 699 10.78 -20.97 -17.08
CA HIS A 699 11.00 -22.35 -16.64
C HIS A 699 9.71 -23.06 -16.22
N GLY A 700 8.56 -22.37 -16.20
CA GLY A 700 7.27 -22.96 -15.81
C GLY A 700 7.18 -23.31 -14.32
N ILE A 701 7.85 -22.53 -13.47
CA ILE A 701 7.83 -22.66 -12.01
C ILE A 701 6.75 -21.72 -11.47
N ASP A 702 5.87 -22.24 -10.62
CA ASP A 702 4.84 -21.43 -9.97
C ASP A 702 5.40 -20.68 -8.73
N PRO A 703 4.62 -19.79 -8.11
CA PRO A 703 5.04 -19.11 -6.87
C PRO A 703 5.34 -20.05 -5.69
N THR A 704 4.89 -21.31 -5.73
CA THR A 704 5.15 -22.32 -4.69
C THR A 704 6.45 -23.08 -4.90
N GLY A 705 7.12 -22.86 -6.03
CA GLY A 705 8.33 -23.53 -6.45
C GLY A 705 8.09 -24.85 -7.18
N THR A 706 6.85 -25.21 -7.47
CA THR A 706 6.50 -26.45 -8.18
C THR A 706 6.57 -26.24 -9.69
N TYR A 707 7.16 -27.21 -10.39
CA TYR A 707 7.24 -27.18 -11.85
C TYR A 707 5.92 -27.61 -12.50
N HIS A 708 5.36 -26.72 -13.31
CA HIS A 708 4.17 -26.93 -14.15
C HIS A 708 4.46 -26.67 -15.64
N GLY A 709 5.72 -26.78 -16.06
CA GLY A 709 6.12 -26.52 -17.44
C GLY A 709 5.73 -27.62 -18.44
N ASP A 710 5.72 -27.23 -19.72
CA ASP A 710 5.31 -28.08 -20.85
C ASP A 710 6.50 -28.74 -21.60
N SER A 711 7.75 -28.36 -21.27
CA SER A 711 8.93 -28.76 -22.05
C SER A 711 10.10 -29.23 -21.20
N ASP A 712 10.61 -30.44 -21.50
CA ASP A 712 11.77 -31.04 -20.84
C ASP A 712 13.04 -30.16 -20.89
N LEU A 713 13.18 -29.31 -21.92
CA LEU A 713 14.31 -28.37 -22.06
C LEU A 713 14.32 -27.30 -20.97
N GLN A 714 13.20 -27.05 -20.30
CA GLN A 714 13.11 -26.12 -19.17
C GLN A 714 13.76 -26.69 -17.91
N LEU A 715 13.80 -28.02 -17.76
CA LEU A 715 14.38 -28.69 -16.60
C LEU A 715 15.87 -29.02 -16.77
N GLU A 716 16.36 -29.11 -18.01
CA GLU A 716 17.71 -29.62 -18.30
C GLU A 716 18.85 -28.79 -17.68
N ARG A 717 18.67 -27.48 -17.48
CA ARG A 717 19.64 -26.57 -16.84
C ARG A 717 19.04 -25.67 -15.76
N ILE A 718 17.97 -26.14 -15.13
CA ILE A 718 17.31 -25.39 -14.03
C ILE A 718 18.27 -25.14 -12.84
N ASN A 719 19.21 -26.07 -12.61
CA ASN A 719 20.20 -26.04 -11.53
C ASN A 719 21.21 -24.88 -11.60
N VAL A 720 21.21 -24.08 -12.66
CA VAL A 720 22.04 -22.88 -12.77
C VAL A 720 21.55 -21.81 -11.81
N TYR A 721 20.24 -21.53 -11.81
CA TYR A 721 19.62 -20.48 -11.01
C TYR A 721 18.79 -20.99 -9.84
N PHE A 722 18.30 -22.23 -9.91
CA PHE A 722 17.47 -22.81 -8.85
C PHE A 722 18.18 -23.95 -8.13
N ASN A 723 17.97 -24.03 -6.82
CA ASN A 723 18.25 -25.20 -6.00
C ASN A 723 17.05 -26.14 -6.02
N GLU A 724 17.28 -27.43 -6.29
CA GLU A 724 16.26 -28.46 -6.13
C GLU A 724 16.14 -28.84 -4.64
N ALA A 725 15.03 -28.47 -4.01
CA ALA A 725 14.71 -28.82 -2.64
C ALA A 725 13.91 -30.13 -2.58
N THR A 726 13.83 -30.72 -1.39
CA THR A 726 13.04 -31.93 -1.13
C THR A 726 11.57 -31.72 -1.51
N GLY A 727 11.00 -32.63 -2.31
CA GLY A 727 9.61 -32.55 -2.77
C GLY A 727 9.43 -31.98 -4.18
N GLY A 728 10.51 -31.79 -4.95
CA GLY A 728 10.42 -31.26 -6.32
C GLY A 728 10.12 -29.76 -6.37
N ARG A 729 10.42 -29.04 -5.28
CA ARG A 729 10.34 -27.58 -5.20
C ARG A 729 11.66 -26.95 -5.63
N TYR A 730 11.61 -25.99 -6.53
CA TYR A 730 12.75 -25.23 -7.03
C TYR A 730 12.81 -23.88 -6.34
N VAL A 731 13.95 -23.61 -5.71
CA VAL A 731 14.16 -22.40 -4.91
C VAL A 731 15.27 -21.55 -5.54
N PRO A 732 15.04 -20.25 -5.83
CA PRO A 732 16.04 -19.33 -6.35
C PRO A 732 17.32 -19.30 -5.52
N ARG A 733 18.48 -19.36 -6.17
CA ARG A 733 19.78 -19.01 -5.61
C ARG A 733 19.95 -17.49 -5.61
N ALA A 734 19.18 -16.83 -4.77
CA ALA A 734 19.24 -15.39 -4.60
C ALA A 734 19.58 -15.05 -3.15
N VAL A 735 20.43 -14.03 -2.99
CA VAL A 735 20.66 -13.34 -1.71
C VAL A 735 20.11 -11.94 -1.90
N LEU A 736 19.14 -11.56 -1.07
CA LEU A 736 18.55 -10.23 -1.10
C LEU A 736 19.16 -9.44 0.07
N MET A 737 19.76 -8.30 -0.27
CA MET A 737 20.35 -7.43 0.72
C MET A 737 19.83 -6.00 0.56
N ASP A 738 19.56 -5.36 1.68
CA ASP A 738 19.27 -3.93 1.74
C ASP A 738 19.58 -3.41 3.15
N LEU A 739 19.91 -2.13 3.27
CA LEU A 739 20.07 -1.50 4.57
C LEU A 739 18.70 -1.07 5.16
N GLU A 740 17.67 -1.03 4.31
CA GLU A 740 16.30 -0.69 4.69
C GLU A 740 15.39 -1.94 4.78
N PRO A 741 14.54 -2.05 5.82
CA PRO A 741 13.63 -3.19 5.95
C PRO A 741 12.42 -3.11 5.00
N GLY A 742 11.97 -1.91 4.63
CA GLY A 742 10.71 -1.71 3.87
C GLY A 742 10.71 -2.29 2.45
N THR A 743 11.88 -2.41 1.83
CA THR A 743 12.04 -3.08 0.54
C THR A 743 11.79 -4.58 0.62
N MET A 744 12.17 -5.21 1.72
CA MET A 744 11.98 -6.65 1.92
C MET A 744 10.50 -7.00 2.04
N ASP A 745 9.72 -6.19 2.75
CA ASP A 745 8.27 -6.37 2.84
C ASP A 745 7.59 -6.24 1.47
N SER A 746 8.06 -5.29 0.66
CA SER A 746 7.57 -5.11 -0.71
C SER A 746 7.89 -6.30 -1.62
N VAL A 747 9.09 -6.87 -1.49
CA VAL A 747 9.49 -8.08 -2.25
C VAL A 747 8.72 -9.31 -1.78
N ARG A 748 8.52 -9.48 -0.47
CA ARG A 748 7.75 -10.60 0.11
C ARG A 748 6.26 -10.54 -0.25
N ALA A 749 5.68 -9.34 -0.29
CA ALA A 749 4.31 -9.13 -0.77
C ALA A 749 4.17 -9.29 -2.29
N GLY A 750 5.28 -9.36 -3.03
CA GLY A 750 5.29 -9.58 -4.47
C GLY A 750 4.78 -10.96 -4.88
N PRO A 751 4.38 -11.15 -6.16
CA PRO A 751 3.74 -12.38 -6.64
C PRO A 751 4.58 -13.65 -6.44
N PHE A 752 5.91 -13.52 -6.50
CA PHE A 752 6.86 -14.61 -6.27
C PHE A 752 7.69 -14.41 -5.00
N GLY A 753 7.25 -13.55 -4.08
CA GLY A 753 7.97 -13.24 -2.83
C GLY A 753 8.16 -14.47 -1.92
N GLN A 754 7.18 -15.38 -1.92
CA GLN A 754 7.21 -16.63 -1.14
C GLN A 754 8.19 -17.68 -1.68
N LEU A 755 8.70 -17.48 -2.89
CA LEU A 755 9.62 -18.40 -3.54
C LEU A 755 11.05 -18.31 -2.96
N PHE A 756 11.42 -17.14 -2.42
CA PHE A 756 12.75 -16.90 -1.85
C PHE A 756 12.90 -17.54 -0.47
N ARG A 757 14.10 -18.02 -0.14
CA ARG A 757 14.38 -18.53 1.22
C ARG A 757 14.34 -17.39 2.22
N PRO A 758 13.57 -17.49 3.32
CA PRO A 758 13.59 -16.50 4.40
C PRO A 758 14.99 -16.23 4.96
N ASP A 759 15.83 -17.28 5.03
CA ASP A 759 17.23 -17.21 5.49
C ASP A 759 18.14 -16.35 4.59
N ASN A 760 17.76 -16.13 3.33
CA ASN A 760 18.57 -15.41 2.34
C ASN A 760 18.24 -13.91 2.29
N PHE A 761 17.33 -13.44 3.14
CA PHE A 761 17.05 -12.02 3.33
C PHE A 761 17.95 -11.47 4.42
N VAL A 762 18.90 -10.63 4.04
CA VAL A 762 19.77 -9.91 4.97
C VAL A 762 19.42 -8.44 4.91
N PHE A 763 18.95 -7.86 6.01
CA PHE A 763 18.54 -6.46 6.02
C PHE A 763 19.04 -5.70 7.25
N GLY A 764 19.36 -4.43 7.05
CA GLY A 764 19.67 -3.47 8.11
C GLY A 764 18.42 -2.88 8.76
N GLN A 765 18.63 -2.11 9.83
CA GLN A 765 17.58 -1.29 10.45
C GLN A 765 17.65 0.18 10.00
N THR A 766 18.78 0.59 9.43
CA THR A 766 19.19 1.96 9.18
C THR A 766 19.49 2.15 7.70
N GLY A 767 18.78 3.06 7.03
CA GLY A 767 18.99 3.32 5.60
C GLY A 767 20.27 4.11 5.29
N ALA A 768 20.82 3.92 4.09
CA ALA A 768 22.03 4.64 3.65
C ALA A 768 21.77 6.10 3.25
N GLY A 769 20.50 6.52 3.08
CA GLY A 769 20.12 7.91 2.77
C GLY A 769 20.79 8.46 1.50
N ASN A 770 20.91 7.64 0.44
CA ASN A 770 21.61 7.98 -0.80
C ASN A 770 23.09 8.42 -0.65
N ASN A 771 23.77 8.01 0.42
CA ASN A 771 25.18 8.28 0.63
C ASN A 771 26.05 7.03 0.41
N TRP A 772 26.93 7.06 -0.58
CA TRP A 772 27.85 5.94 -0.88
C TRP A 772 28.80 5.65 0.29
N ALA A 773 29.31 6.68 0.98
CA ALA A 773 30.27 6.49 2.08
C ALA A 773 29.64 5.74 3.25
N LYS A 774 28.35 5.99 3.56
CA LYS A 774 27.61 5.22 4.56
C LYS A 774 27.48 3.75 4.17
N GLY A 775 27.12 3.49 2.91
CA GLY A 775 27.02 2.13 2.40
C GLY A 775 28.36 1.40 2.33
N HIS A 776 29.48 2.11 2.16
CA HIS A 776 30.79 1.48 1.95
C HIS A 776 31.63 1.36 3.23
N TYR A 777 31.60 2.35 4.12
CA TYR A 777 32.51 2.43 5.27
C TYR A 777 31.84 2.25 6.64
N THR A 778 30.55 2.59 6.79
CA THR A 778 29.87 2.53 8.09
C THR A 778 28.80 1.43 8.11
N GLU A 779 27.54 1.76 7.81
CA GLU A 779 26.39 0.85 7.94
C GLU A 779 26.53 -0.42 7.07
N GLY A 780 26.95 -0.27 5.81
CA GLY A 780 27.11 -1.42 4.94
C GLY A 780 28.30 -2.31 5.33
N ALA A 781 29.33 -1.75 5.97
CA ALA A 781 30.45 -2.53 6.49
C ALA A 781 30.08 -3.36 7.73
N GLU A 782 29.09 -2.92 8.52
CA GLU A 782 28.56 -3.73 9.63
C GLU A 782 27.71 -4.91 9.13
N LEU A 783 26.93 -4.70 8.06
CA LEU A 783 26.03 -5.72 7.52
C LEU A 783 26.74 -6.73 6.58
N ILE A 784 27.87 -6.35 5.97
CA ILE A 784 28.52 -7.14 4.91
C ILE A 784 28.93 -8.54 5.36
N ASP A 785 29.37 -8.70 6.60
CA ASP A 785 29.81 -10.00 7.13
C ASP A 785 28.66 -11.01 7.15
N SER A 786 27.45 -10.54 7.50
CA SER A 786 26.24 -11.37 7.48
C SER A 786 25.87 -11.78 6.05
N VAL A 787 26.02 -10.87 5.09
CA VAL A 787 25.78 -11.17 3.66
C VAL A 787 26.81 -12.18 3.16
N LEU A 788 28.09 -12.01 3.48
CA LEU A 788 29.17 -12.92 3.07
C LEU A 788 28.96 -14.33 3.63
N ASP A 789 28.47 -14.48 4.85
CA ASP A 789 28.15 -15.79 5.42
C ASP A 789 27.02 -16.51 4.67
N VAL A 790 25.99 -15.78 4.23
CA VAL A 790 24.93 -16.35 3.38
C VAL A 790 25.47 -16.70 1.99
N VAL A 791 26.30 -15.83 1.40
CA VAL A 791 26.95 -16.08 0.11
C VAL A 791 27.83 -17.33 0.18
N ARG A 792 28.60 -17.53 1.26
CA ARG A 792 29.39 -18.74 1.50
C ARG A 792 28.50 -19.98 1.57
N LYS A 793 27.40 -19.92 2.32
CA LYS A 793 26.45 -21.04 2.45
C LYS A 793 25.86 -21.46 1.10
N GLU A 794 25.51 -20.51 0.24
CA GLU A 794 25.01 -20.81 -1.11
C GLU A 794 26.14 -21.26 -2.07
N ALA A 795 27.36 -20.72 -1.93
CA ALA A 795 28.52 -21.15 -2.70
C ALA A 795 28.92 -22.61 -2.39
N GLU A 796 28.89 -23.01 -1.11
CA GLU A 796 29.11 -24.39 -0.69
C GLU A 796 28.01 -25.35 -1.15
N GLY A 797 26.78 -24.85 -1.34
CA GLY A 797 25.66 -25.60 -1.88
C GLY A 797 25.73 -25.86 -3.39
N CYS A 798 26.72 -25.31 -4.09
CA CYS A 798 26.88 -25.47 -5.53
C CYS A 798 27.92 -26.55 -5.89
N ASP A 799 27.58 -27.45 -6.82
CA ASP A 799 28.54 -28.45 -7.34
C ASP A 799 29.73 -27.81 -8.06
N CYS A 800 29.46 -26.76 -8.86
CA CYS A 800 30.48 -25.99 -9.58
C CYS A 800 29.99 -24.55 -9.79
N LEU A 801 30.45 -23.65 -8.92
CA LEU A 801 30.13 -22.23 -9.00
C LEU A 801 30.77 -21.59 -10.24
N GLN A 802 29.97 -20.98 -11.11
CA GLN A 802 30.47 -20.29 -12.31
C GLN A 802 30.98 -18.88 -11.99
N GLY A 803 30.21 -18.14 -11.19
CA GLY A 803 30.41 -16.72 -10.91
C GLY A 803 29.28 -16.14 -10.07
N PHE A 804 29.37 -14.84 -9.83
CA PHE A 804 28.36 -14.06 -9.11
C PHE A 804 27.75 -13.03 -10.05
N GLN A 805 26.43 -12.83 -9.92
CA GLN A 805 25.68 -11.80 -10.64
C GLN A 805 25.14 -10.81 -9.63
N LEU A 806 25.63 -9.57 -9.67
CA LEU A 806 25.12 -8.48 -8.82
C LEU A 806 24.18 -7.57 -9.61
N CYS A 807 22.99 -7.34 -9.09
CA CYS A 807 22.05 -6.35 -9.62
C CYS A 807 21.99 -5.17 -8.66
N HIS A 808 22.46 -3.99 -9.08
CA HIS A 808 22.51 -2.82 -8.22
C HIS A 808 22.35 -1.51 -9.01
N SER A 809 22.04 -0.44 -8.29
CA SER A 809 22.03 0.93 -8.83
C SER A 809 23.29 1.65 -8.40
N LEU A 810 23.92 2.38 -9.33
CA LEU A 810 25.10 3.20 -9.06
C LEU A 810 24.75 4.57 -8.47
N GLY A 811 23.48 4.97 -8.52
CA GLY A 811 23.03 6.27 -7.99
C GLY A 811 22.70 6.26 -6.50
N GLY A 812 22.39 5.09 -5.93
CA GLY A 812 21.95 4.94 -4.54
C GLY A 812 23.08 4.91 -3.52
N GLY A 813 22.72 4.91 -2.22
CA GLY A 813 23.69 4.73 -1.12
C GLY A 813 24.00 3.26 -0.85
N THR A 814 22.95 2.45 -0.66
CA THR A 814 23.07 1.01 -0.38
C THR A 814 23.57 0.25 -1.59
N GLY A 815 22.87 0.34 -2.73
CA GLY A 815 23.22 -0.43 -3.93
C GLY A 815 24.62 -0.11 -4.43
N ALA A 816 25.02 1.16 -4.39
CA ALA A 816 26.31 1.61 -4.90
C ALA A 816 27.44 1.36 -3.88
N GLY A 817 27.29 1.85 -2.65
CA GLY A 817 28.32 1.73 -1.59
C GLY A 817 28.51 0.30 -1.10
N MET A 818 27.45 -0.32 -0.58
CA MET A 818 27.51 -1.69 -0.05
C MET A 818 27.70 -2.72 -1.17
N GLY A 819 27.09 -2.48 -2.34
CA GLY A 819 27.27 -3.36 -3.51
C GLY A 819 28.71 -3.41 -4.00
N THR A 820 29.40 -2.27 -4.08
CA THR A 820 30.82 -2.26 -4.46
C THR A 820 31.74 -2.85 -3.39
N LEU A 821 31.42 -2.66 -2.11
CA LEU A 821 32.11 -3.33 -1.01
C LEU A 821 31.98 -4.85 -1.12
N LEU A 822 30.77 -5.36 -1.40
CA LEU A 822 30.52 -6.79 -1.60
C LEU A 822 31.35 -7.34 -2.75
N ILE A 823 31.40 -6.64 -3.89
CA ILE A 823 32.19 -7.07 -5.04
C ILE A 823 33.67 -7.22 -4.66
N SER A 824 34.25 -6.23 -3.96
CA SER A 824 35.64 -6.28 -3.52
C SER A 824 35.89 -7.47 -2.60
N LYS A 825 35.04 -7.68 -1.59
CA LYS A 825 35.18 -8.81 -0.64
C LYS A 825 35.01 -10.18 -1.32
N VAL A 826 34.06 -10.30 -2.23
CA VAL A 826 33.86 -11.54 -2.99
C VAL A 826 35.03 -11.80 -3.93
N ARG A 827 35.64 -10.76 -4.51
CA ARG A 827 36.84 -10.89 -5.35
C ARG A 827 38.07 -11.35 -4.54
N GLU A 828 38.20 -10.87 -3.30
CA GLU A 828 39.26 -11.33 -2.37
C GLU A 828 39.08 -12.82 -2.01
N GLU A 829 37.86 -13.27 -1.74
CA GLU A 829 37.59 -14.65 -1.29
C GLU A 829 37.51 -15.65 -2.47
N TYR A 830 36.98 -15.23 -3.61
CA TYR A 830 36.76 -16.04 -4.80
C TYR A 830 37.41 -15.43 -6.06
N PRO A 831 38.75 -15.30 -6.11
CA PRO A 831 39.45 -14.62 -7.20
C PRO A 831 39.31 -15.31 -8.57
N ASP A 832 39.12 -16.64 -8.57
CA ASP A 832 39.00 -17.43 -9.81
C ASP A 832 37.60 -17.38 -10.43
N ARG A 833 36.62 -16.73 -9.79
CA ARG A 833 35.21 -16.72 -10.23
C ARG A 833 34.88 -15.44 -11.00
N ILE A 834 34.01 -15.57 -12.00
CA ILE A 834 33.57 -14.43 -12.82
C ILE A 834 32.63 -13.56 -11.99
N MET A 835 32.88 -12.24 -11.99
CA MET A 835 31.99 -11.24 -11.42
C MET A 835 31.27 -10.49 -12.53
N GLU A 836 29.96 -10.67 -12.63
CA GLU A 836 29.08 -10.00 -13.57
C GLU A 836 28.18 -9.01 -12.82
N THR A 837 28.06 -7.79 -13.32
CA THR A 837 27.17 -6.78 -12.72
C THR A 837 26.14 -6.26 -13.73
N PHE A 838 24.90 -6.12 -13.27
CA PHE A 838 23.86 -5.34 -13.92
C PHE A 838 23.76 -4.01 -13.18
N SER A 839 24.39 -2.99 -13.74
CA SER A 839 24.58 -1.70 -13.11
C SER A 839 23.65 -0.67 -13.73
N VAL A 840 22.69 -0.18 -12.94
CA VAL A 840 21.78 0.89 -13.36
C VAL A 840 22.44 2.25 -13.14
N ILE A 841 22.57 3.01 -14.21
CA ILE A 841 23.17 4.34 -14.19
C ILE A 841 22.08 5.37 -13.86
N PRO A 842 22.35 6.28 -12.91
CA PRO A 842 21.44 7.36 -12.59
C PRO A 842 21.24 8.33 -13.76
N SER A 843 20.05 8.93 -13.84
CA SER A 843 19.77 9.98 -14.81
C SER A 843 18.96 11.11 -14.18
N PRO A 844 19.33 12.38 -14.42
CA PRO A 844 18.59 13.53 -13.92
C PRO A 844 17.19 13.69 -14.55
N LYS A 845 16.84 12.89 -15.57
CA LYS A 845 15.47 12.85 -16.12
C LYS A 845 14.52 11.97 -15.30
N VAL A 846 15.08 11.02 -14.55
CA VAL A 846 14.32 9.97 -13.84
C VAL A 846 14.42 10.13 -12.33
N SER A 847 15.54 10.68 -11.82
CA SER A 847 15.76 10.91 -10.39
C SER A 847 16.14 12.36 -10.11
N ASP A 848 15.61 12.88 -9.00
CA ASP A 848 15.82 14.27 -8.54
C ASP A 848 16.98 14.39 -7.53
N THR A 849 17.60 13.27 -7.15
CA THR A 849 18.71 13.24 -6.19
C THR A 849 19.96 13.84 -6.79
N VAL A 850 20.51 14.86 -6.11
CA VAL A 850 21.65 15.62 -6.63
C VAL A 850 23.00 14.94 -6.44
N VAL A 851 23.12 14.02 -5.48
CA VAL A 851 24.39 13.37 -5.11
C VAL A 851 24.70 12.12 -5.93
N GLU A 852 23.80 11.66 -6.81
CA GLU A 852 23.99 10.44 -7.60
C GLU A 852 25.28 10.42 -8.45
N PRO A 853 25.74 11.54 -9.05
CA PRO A 853 27.02 11.54 -9.76
C PRO A 853 28.21 11.24 -8.86
N TYR A 854 28.19 11.62 -7.57
CA TYR A 854 29.26 11.23 -6.63
C TYR A 854 29.26 9.72 -6.40
N ASN A 855 28.09 9.16 -6.08
CA ASN A 855 27.92 7.72 -5.86
C ASN A 855 28.33 6.91 -7.10
N ALA A 856 27.96 7.39 -8.29
CA ALA A 856 28.27 6.71 -9.54
C ALA A 856 29.77 6.71 -9.85
N VAL A 857 30.48 7.84 -9.70
CA VAL A 857 31.93 7.91 -9.97
C VAL A 857 32.72 7.04 -9.00
N LEU A 858 32.41 7.10 -7.71
CA LEU A 858 33.04 6.24 -6.70
C LEU A 858 32.79 4.76 -6.97
N SER A 859 31.58 4.42 -7.44
CA SER A 859 31.26 3.04 -7.77
C SER A 859 31.93 2.55 -9.04
N PHE A 860 32.04 3.40 -10.07
CA PHE A 860 32.77 3.06 -11.29
C PHE A 860 34.24 2.78 -11.00
N HIS A 861 34.87 3.58 -10.14
CA HIS A 861 36.24 3.32 -9.70
C HIS A 861 36.40 1.89 -9.17
N GLN A 862 35.49 1.41 -8.32
CA GLN A 862 35.52 0.04 -7.80
C GLN A 862 35.15 -1.03 -8.84
N LEU A 863 34.23 -0.74 -9.76
CA LEU A 863 33.82 -1.68 -10.80
C LEU A 863 34.90 -1.92 -11.85
N VAL A 864 35.70 -0.91 -12.18
CA VAL A 864 36.79 -1.02 -13.15
C VAL A 864 37.82 -2.08 -12.73
N GLU A 865 38.10 -2.18 -11.43
CA GLU A 865 39.13 -3.08 -10.91
C GLU A 865 38.59 -4.46 -10.51
N ASN A 866 37.37 -4.50 -9.97
CA ASN A 866 36.87 -5.71 -9.32
C ASN A 866 35.80 -6.49 -10.11
N SER A 867 35.21 -5.93 -11.17
CA SER A 867 34.25 -6.65 -12.01
C SER A 867 34.89 -7.17 -13.30
N ASP A 868 34.47 -8.34 -13.78
CA ASP A 868 34.96 -8.92 -15.05
C ASP A 868 34.02 -8.57 -16.22
N GLU A 869 32.72 -8.42 -15.95
CA GLU A 869 31.69 -8.04 -16.92
C GLU A 869 30.71 -7.05 -16.28
N SER A 870 30.47 -5.91 -16.94
CA SER A 870 29.52 -4.90 -16.44
C SER A 870 28.53 -4.49 -17.51
N PHE A 871 27.28 -4.95 -17.38
CA PHE A 871 26.16 -4.55 -18.22
C PHE A 871 25.59 -3.23 -17.73
N LEU A 872 25.75 -2.19 -18.54
CA LEU A 872 25.28 -0.86 -18.20
C LEU A 872 23.84 -0.65 -18.69
N LEU A 873 23.00 -0.21 -17.78
CA LEU A 873 21.58 0.09 -18.00
C LEU A 873 21.34 1.55 -17.65
N ASP A 874 21.03 2.38 -18.64
CA ASP A 874 20.83 3.81 -18.43
C ASP A 874 19.34 4.13 -18.30
N ASN A 875 18.95 4.69 -17.14
CA ASN A 875 17.59 5.16 -16.90
C ASN A 875 17.14 6.21 -17.93
N GLU A 876 18.06 7.02 -18.48
CA GLU A 876 17.74 7.98 -19.54
C GLU A 876 17.27 7.27 -20.83
N ALA A 877 18.01 6.23 -21.24
CA ALA A 877 17.70 5.47 -22.44
C ALA A 877 16.42 4.66 -22.27
N LEU A 878 16.25 4.02 -21.10
CA LEU A 878 15.04 3.28 -20.75
C LEU A 878 13.80 4.19 -20.79
N TYR A 879 13.90 5.40 -20.23
CA TYR A 879 12.83 6.39 -20.28
C TYR A 879 12.50 6.82 -21.71
N ASP A 880 13.52 7.14 -22.52
CA ASP A 880 13.34 7.55 -23.91
C ASP A 880 12.73 6.42 -24.77
N ILE A 881 13.08 5.16 -24.52
CA ILE A 881 12.46 3.98 -25.16
C ILE A 881 10.98 3.88 -24.78
N CYS A 882 10.65 3.95 -23.50
CA CYS A 882 9.27 3.89 -23.03
C CYS A 882 8.42 5.03 -23.62
N PHE A 883 8.94 6.25 -23.59
CA PHE A 883 8.21 7.43 -24.03
C PHE A 883 8.09 7.52 -25.56
N ARG A 884 9.19 7.34 -26.30
CA ARG A 884 9.21 7.53 -27.76
C ARG A 884 8.84 6.27 -28.53
N THR A 885 9.36 5.11 -28.14
CA THR A 885 9.19 3.85 -28.89
C THR A 885 7.92 3.12 -28.46
N LEU A 886 7.69 2.94 -27.16
CA LEU A 886 6.49 2.27 -26.65
C LEU A 886 5.26 3.19 -26.60
N LYS A 887 5.46 4.51 -26.74
CA LYS A 887 4.41 5.55 -26.72
C LYS A 887 3.65 5.60 -25.40
N LEU A 888 4.34 5.35 -24.29
CA LEU A 888 3.80 5.53 -22.95
C LEU A 888 3.93 7.01 -22.57
N THR A 889 2.82 7.68 -22.27
CA THR A 889 2.82 9.11 -21.92
C THR A 889 3.48 9.39 -20.58
N THR A 890 3.42 8.44 -19.64
CA THR A 890 3.99 8.52 -18.30
C THR A 890 4.64 7.17 -17.95
N PRO A 891 5.91 6.94 -18.31
CA PRO A 891 6.64 5.73 -17.95
C PRO A 891 6.76 5.57 -16.44
N THR A 892 6.47 4.37 -15.91
CA THR A 892 6.65 4.03 -14.50
C THR A 892 7.89 3.16 -14.30
N TYR A 893 8.45 3.08 -13.07
CA TYR A 893 9.54 2.15 -12.78
C TYR A 893 9.19 0.70 -13.10
N GLY A 894 7.92 0.30 -12.98
CA GLY A 894 7.46 -1.02 -13.42
C GLY A 894 7.69 -1.27 -14.92
N ASP A 895 7.51 -0.26 -15.76
CA ASP A 895 7.76 -0.37 -17.20
C ASP A 895 9.26 -0.44 -17.52
N LEU A 896 10.09 0.36 -16.81
CA LEU A 896 11.55 0.31 -16.94
C LEU A 896 12.09 -1.05 -16.49
N ASN A 897 11.63 -1.55 -15.33
CA ASN A 897 12.02 -2.85 -14.80
C ASN A 897 11.59 -4.00 -15.72
N HIS A 898 10.48 -3.85 -16.46
CA HIS A 898 10.10 -4.82 -17.48
C HIS A 898 11.10 -4.89 -18.65
N LEU A 899 11.61 -3.74 -19.13
CA LEU A 899 12.64 -3.71 -20.16
C LEU A 899 13.96 -4.31 -19.67
N VAL A 900 14.36 -3.96 -18.45
CA VAL A 900 15.58 -4.48 -17.83
C VAL A 900 15.50 -6.00 -17.65
N SER A 901 14.41 -6.51 -17.06
CA SER A 901 14.22 -7.96 -16.88
C SER A 901 14.20 -8.73 -18.21
N ALA A 902 13.65 -8.14 -19.29
CA ALA A 902 13.69 -8.73 -20.62
C ALA A 902 15.13 -8.79 -21.18
N ALA A 903 15.92 -7.73 -21.00
CA ALA A 903 17.32 -7.71 -21.40
C ALA A 903 18.15 -8.74 -20.60
N MET A 904 18.00 -8.78 -19.28
CA MET A 904 18.68 -9.74 -18.40
C MET A 904 18.31 -11.19 -18.73
N SER A 905 17.01 -11.47 -18.96
CA SER A 905 16.56 -12.79 -19.41
C SER A 905 17.18 -13.18 -20.76
N GLY A 906 17.36 -12.20 -21.66
CA GLY A 906 18.01 -12.37 -22.95
C GLY A 906 19.49 -12.72 -22.84
N VAL A 907 20.26 -11.99 -22.02
CA VAL A 907 21.70 -12.22 -21.81
C VAL A 907 21.95 -13.58 -21.15
N THR A 908 21.18 -13.90 -20.12
CA THR A 908 21.32 -15.15 -19.34
C THR A 908 20.77 -16.39 -20.05
N CYS A 909 20.14 -16.23 -21.22
CA CYS A 909 19.52 -17.33 -21.97
C CYS A 909 20.51 -18.46 -22.32
N CYS A 910 21.78 -18.13 -22.61
CA CYS A 910 22.80 -19.13 -22.97
C CYS A 910 23.18 -20.05 -21.80
N LEU A 911 22.94 -19.61 -20.57
CA LEU A 911 23.22 -20.36 -19.36
C LEU A 911 22.05 -21.29 -19.03
N ARG A 912 20.82 -20.75 -19.14
CA ARG A 912 19.57 -21.40 -18.71
C ARG A 912 19.05 -22.46 -19.65
N PHE A 913 19.32 -22.33 -20.95
CA PHE A 913 18.85 -23.28 -21.95
C PHE A 913 20.02 -23.84 -22.75
N PRO A 914 19.99 -25.14 -23.07
CA PRO A 914 20.99 -25.72 -23.97
C PRO A 914 20.82 -25.12 -25.37
N GLY A 915 21.89 -24.49 -25.86
CA GLY A 915 21.97 -23.92 -27.21
C GLY A 915 23.01 -24.65 -28.08
N GLN A 916 22.93 -24.49 -29.40
CA GLN A 916 23.95 -25.07 -30.31
C GLN A 916 25.35 -24.48 -30.08
N LEU A 917 25.42 -23.24 -29.59
CA LEU A 917 26.62 -22.58 -29.09
C LEU A 917 26.48 -22.39 -27.57
N ASN A 918 27.02 -23.35 -26.81
CA ASN A 918 27.07 -23.29 -25.35
C ASN A 918 28.18 -22.33 -24.89
N CYS A 919 27.80 -21.08 -24.64
CA CYS A 919 28.66 -20.07 -24.03
C CYS A 919 28.41 -20.02 -22.52
N ASP A 920 29.39 -20.47 -21.74
CA ASP A 920 29.45 -20.23 -20.30
C ASP A 920 29.81 -18.76 -20.03
N LEU A 921 29.54 -18.22 -18.84
CA LEU A 921 29.89 -16.83 -18.49
C LEU A 921 31.34 -16.49 -18.84
N ARG A 922 32.29 -17.35 -18.45
CA ARG A 922 33.71 -17.18 -18.80
C ARG A 922 33.98 -17.09 -20.30
N LYS A 923 33.22 -17.82 -21.13
CA LYS A 923 33.38 -17.73 -22.60
C LYS A 923 32.79 -16.44 -23.13
N ILE A 924 31.76 -15.89 -22.50
CA ILE A 924 31.21 -14.57 -22.86
C ILE A 924 32.27 -13.50 -22.54
N ALA A 925 32.84 -13.51 -21.32
CA ALA A 925 33.95 -12.64 -20.93
C ALA A 925 35.10 -12.67 -21.93
N VAL A 926 35.64 -13.87 -22.20
CA VAL A 926 36.81 -14.03 -23.09
C VAL A 926 36.53 -13.57 -24.53
N ASN A 927 35.27 -13.65 -24.99
CA ASN A 927 34.92 -13.22 -26.34
C ASN A 927 34.57 -11.72 -26.43
N LEU A 928 34.07 -11.11 -25.35
CA LEU A 928 33.59 -9.73 -25.34
C LEU A 928 34.59 -8.73 -24.74
N VAL A 929 35.50 -9.18 -23.88
CA VAL A 929 36.47 -8.34 -23.18
C VAL A 929 37.86 -8.56 -23.79
N PRO A 930 38.30 -7.71 -24.73
CA PRO A 930 39.67 -7.78 -25.26
C PRO A 930 40.71 -7.26 -24.26
N PHE A 931 40.33 -6.28 -23.43
CA PHE A 931 41.19 -5.64 -22.44
C PHE A 931 40.51 -5.64 -21.07
N PRO A 932 41.21 -6.00 -19.97
CA PRO A 932 40.59 -6.19 -18.65
C PRO A 932 39.81 -4.98 -18.12
N ARG A 933 40.22 -3.73 -18.42
CA ARG A 933 39.54 -2.50 -17.98
C ARG A 933 38.33 -2.12 -18.85
N LEU A 934 38.23 -2.69 -20.06
CA LEU A 934 37.21 -2.34 -21.06
C LEU A 934 36.13 -3.42 -21.14
N HIS A 935 35.47 -3.67 -20.01
CA HIS A 935 34.44 -4.70 -19.82
C HIS A 935 33.02 -4.14 -19.63
N PHE A 936 32.82 -2.86 -19.95
CA PHE A 936 31.51 -2.23 -19.92
C PHE A 936 30.74 -2.46 -21.22
N PHE A 937 29.57 -3.08 -21.12
CA PHE A 937 28.76 -3.45 -22.27
C PHE A 937 27.52 -2.57 -22.43
N MET A 938 27.27 -2.14 -23.66
CA MET A 938 25.98 -1.59 -24.08
C MET A 938 25.00 -2.72 -24.37
N THR A 939 23.88 -2.72 -23.67
CA THR A 939 22.81 -3.70 -23.90
C THR A 939 21.74 -3.17 -24.84
N GLY A 940 21.14 -4.07 -25.62
CA GLY A 940 20.00 -3.77 -26.47
C GLY A 940 19.03 -4.94 -26.50
N PHE A 941 17.75 -4.66 -26.70
CA PHE A 941 16.73 -5.70 -26.82
C PHE A 941 15.80 -5.39 -27.98
N ALA A 942 15.47 -6.40 -28.78
CA ALA A 942 14.46 -6.31 -29.82
C ALA A 942 13.61 -7.59 -29.85
N PRO A 943 12.30 -7.51 -30.13
CA PRO A 943 11.56 -6.33 -30.58
C PRO A 943 11.04 -5.45 -29.42
N LEU A 944 11.11 -4.13 -29.60
CA LEU A 944 10.43 -3.15 -28.74
C LEU A 944 9.15 -2.69 -29.44
N THR A 945 8.04 -3.39 -29.20
CA THR A 945 6.74 -3.07 -29.80
C THR A 945 5.70 -2.76 -28.73
N SER A 946 4.93 -1.70 -28.92
CA SER A 946 3.80 -1.39 -28.04
C SER A 946 2.72 -2.48 -28.11
N ARG A 947 2.00 -2.70 -26.98
CA ARG A 947 0.94 -3.72 -26.85
C ARG A 947 -0.12 -3.65 -27.97
N GLY A 948 -0.42 -2.44 -28.48
CA GLY A 948 -1.37 -2.23 -29.59
C GLY A 948 -0.81 -2.52 -30.99
N SER A 949 0.52 -2.49 -31.18
CA SER A 949 1.17 -2.71 -32.47
C SER A 949 1.65 -4.16 -32.68
N GLN A 950 1.69 -4.94 -31.60
CA GLN A 950 2.22 -6.31 -31.59
C GLN A 950 1.45 -7.27 -32.52
N GLN A 951 0.15 -7.05 -32.76
CA GLN A 951 -0.68 -7.90 -33.62
C GLN A 951 -0.48 -7.65 -35.12
N TYR A 952 0.00 -6.47 -35.51
CA TYR A 952 0.05 -6.05 -36.92
C TYR A 952 1.43 -6.21 -37.57
N ARG A 953 2.49 -6.43 -36.79
CA ARG A 953 3.87 -6.49 -37.29
C ARG A 953 4.37 -7.93 -37.36
N ALA A 954 4.65 -8.41 -38.57
CA ALA A 954 5.32 -9.68 -38.77
C ALA A 954 6.83 -9.52 -38.52
N LEU A 955 7.30 -10.03 -37.39
CA LEU A 955 8.73 -10.01 -37.05
C LEU A 955 9.50 -10.99 -37.96
N THR A 956 10.61 -10.55 -38.53
CA THR A 956 11.53 -11.37 -39.35
C THR A 956 12.97 -11.21 -38.85
N VAL A 957 13.85 -12.17 -39.15
CA VAL A 957 15.27 -12.13 -38.74
C VAL A 957 16.01 -10.88 -39.25
N PRO A 958 15.81 -10.42 -40.51
CA PRO A 958 16.41 -9.17 -40.98
C PRO A 958 15.90 -7.94 -40.21
N GLU A 959 14.60 -7.88 -39.88
CA GLU A 959 14.04 -6.76 -39.10
C GLU A 959 14.59 -6.72 -37.67
N LEU A 960 14.75 -7.88 -37.02
CA LEU A 960 15.34 -7.99 -35.68
C LEU A 960 16.79 -7.54 -35.71
N THR A 961 17.57 -8.03 -36.68
CA THR A 961 18.96 -7.63 -36.90
C THR A 961 19.08 -6.11 -37.10
N GLN A 962 18.21 -5.51 -37.92
CA GLN A 962 18.24 -4.07 -38.17
C GLN A 962 17.86 -3.24 -36.93
N GLN A 963 16.87 -3.69 -36.16
CA GLN A 963 16.46 -3.05 -34.92
C GLN A 963 17.54 -3.15 -33.84
N MET A 964 18.26 -4.26 -33.79
CA MET A 964 19.32 -4.50 -32.83
C MET A 964 20.44 -3.45 -32.89
N PHE A 965 20.81 -2.99 -34.09
CA PHE A 965 21.83 -1.98 -34.32
C PHE A 965 21.27 -0.53 -34.42
N ASP A 966 19.99 -0.33 -34.15
CA ASP A 966 19.42 1.03 -34.09
C ASP A 966 19.72 1.67 -32.74
N ALA A 967 20.23 2.91 -32.75
CA ALA A 967 20.58 3.66 -31.54
C ALA A 967 19.39 3.82 -30.59
N LYS A 968 18.16 3.81 -31.12
CA LYS A 968 16.91 3.96 -30.35
C LYS A 968 16.56 2.73 -29.50
N ASN A 969 17.17 1.58 -29.77
CA ASN A 969 16.89 0.34 -29.05
C ASN A 969 18.02 -0.04 -28.09
N MET A 970 19.03 0.82 -27.97
CA MET A 970 20.09 0.69 -26.98
C MET A 970 19.58 1.13 -25.62
N MET A 971 19.84 0.33 -24.60
CA MET A 971 19.50 0.60 -23.20
C MET A 971 20.54 1.49 -22.51
N CYS A 972 21.56 1.95 -23.24
CA CYS A 972 22.54 2.94 -22.79
C CYS A 972 22.42 4.18 -23.67
N ALA A 973 22.40 5.38 -23.10
CA ALA A 973 22.24 6.63 -23.85
C ALA A 973 23.57 7.07 -24.49
N ALA A 974 24.07 6.25 -25.41
CA ALA A 974 25.21 6.55 -26.27
C ALA A 974 24.83 6.21 -27.71
N ASP A 975 25.19 7.07 -28.67
CA ASP A 975 24.97 6.72 -30.09
C ASP A 975 26.11 5.80 -30.56
N PRO A 976 25.83 4.53 -30.92
CA PRO A 976 26.89 3.61 -31.35
C PRO A 976 27.63 4.07 -32.60
N ARG A 977 27.08 5.04 -33.36
CA ARG A 977 27.70 5.59 -34.57
C ARG A 977 28.86 6.53 -34.27
N HIS A 978 28.93 7.08 -33.06
CA HIS A 978 30.04 7.95 -32.65
C HIS A 978 31.28 7.18 -32.21
N GLY A 979 31.17 5.86 -32.04
CA GLY A 979 32.28 4.98 -31.70
C GLY A 979 32.45 3.83 -32.69
N ARG A 980 33.34 2.90 -32.32
CA ARG A 980 33.53 1.62 -33.00
C ARG A 980 33.23 0.48 -32.02
N TYR A 981 32.65 -0.60 -32.53
CA TYR A 981 32.47 -1.84 -31.78
C TYR A 981 33.79 -2.60 -31.75
N LEU A 982 34.30 -2.84 -30.53
CA LEU A 982 35.40 -3.76 -30.27
C LEU A 982 34.90 -5.19 -30.51
N THR A 983 33.84 -5.57 -29.81
CA THR A 983 33.21 -6.90 -29.85
C THR A 983 31.70 -6.76 -29.72
N ALA A 984 30.95 -7.73 -30.24
CA ALA A 984 29.51 -7.77 -30.11
C ALA A 984 28.98 -9.20 -30.02
N ALA A 985 28.00 -9.42 -29.16
CA ALA A 985 27.23 -10.65 -29.05
C ALA A 985 25.75 -10.39 -29.36
N ALA A 986 25.21 -11.20 -30.27
CA ALA A 986 23.79 -11.21 -30.62
C ALA A 986 23.18 -12.55 -30.18
N LEU A 987 22.25 -12.49 -29.25
CA LEU A 987 21.61 -13.63 -28.61
C LEU A 987 20.19 -13.73 -29.11
N PHE A 988 19.98 -14.50 -30.15
CA PHE A 988 18.67 -14.69 -30.73
C PHE A 988 17.90 -15.83 -30.06
N ARG A 989 16.60 -15.62 -29.88
CA ARG A 989 15.67 -16.54 -29.24
C ARG A 989 14.47 -16.81 -30.14
N GLY A 990 14.06 -18.08 -30.21
CA GLY A 990 12.94 -18.57 -31.00
C GLY A 990 13.36 -19.44 -32.18
N ARG A 991 12.41 -20.15 -32.78
CA ARG A 991 12.66 -21.07 -33.91
C ARG A 991 13.01 -20.30 -35.17
N MET A 992 14.28 -20.34 -35.57
CA MET A 992 14.78 -19.67 -36.76
C MET A 992 15.95 -20.45 -37.41
N SER A 993 16.25 -20.11 -38.66
CA SER A 993 17.34 -20.74 -39.41
C SER A 993 18.68 -20.10 -39.04
N THR A 994 19.62 -20.89 -38.49
CA THR A 994 20.98 -20.43 -38.17
C THR A 994 21.69 -19.82 -39.38
N LYS A 995 21.49 -20.42 -40.56
CA LYS A 995 22.03 -19.89 -41.82
C LYS A 995 21.53 -18.48 -42.14
N GLU A 996 20.26 -18.19 -41.90
CA GLU A 996 19.69 -16.86 -42.17
C GLU A 996 20.25 -15.82 -41.21
N VAL A 997 20.44 -16.19 -39.93
CA VAL A 997 21.04 -15.34 -38.90
C VAL A 997 22.49 -14.99 -39.28
N ASP A 998 23.29 -15.99 -39.64
CA ASP A 998 24.68 -15.79 -40.03
C ASP A 998 24.80 -14.90 -41.28
N GLU A 999 23.93 -15.11 -42.29
CA GLU A 999 23.88 -14.26 -43.48
C GLU A 999 23.52 -12.81 -43.15
N GLN A 1000 22.58 -12.57 -42.23
CA GLN A 1000 22.21 -11.21 -41.83
C GLN A 1000 23.31 -10.53 -40.99
N MET A 1001 23.96 -11.25 -40.08
CA MET A 1001 25.10 -10.71 -39.31
C MET A 1001 26.26 -10.32 -40.23
N LEU A 1002 26.61 -11.18 -41.19
CA LEU A 1002 27.66 -10.90 -42.18
C LEU A 1002 27.27 -9.70 -43.06
N ASN A 1003 26.00 -9.57 -43.44
CA ASN A 1003 25.49 -8.44 -44.21
C ASN A 1003 25.62 -7.12 -43.45
N VAL A 1004 25.33 -7.11 -42.15
CA VAL A 1004 25.53 -5.91 -41.31
C VAL A 1004 27.01 -5.58 -41.20
N GLN A 1005 27.86 -6.56 -40.90
CA GLN A 1005 29.31 -6.35 -40.77
C GLN A 1005 29.90 -5.76 -42.07
N ASN A 1006 29.49 -6.27 -43.23
CA ASN A 1006 29.94 -5.76 -44.54
C ASN A 1006 29.42 -4.35 -44.86
N LYS A 1007 28.18 -4.02 -44.49
CA LYS A 1007 27.59 -2.69 -44.74
C LYS A 1007 28.17 -1.62 -43.81
N ASN A 1008 28.50 -2.02 -42.59
CA ASN A 1008 28.86 -1.14 -41.48
C ASN A 1008 30.33 -1.33 -41.07
N SER A 1009 31.20 -1.77 -41.98
CA SER A 1009 32.59 -2.15 -41.65
C SER A 1009 33.38 -1.04 -40.95
N SER A 1010 33.07 0.23 -41.23
CA SER A 1010 33.70 1.40 -40.58
C SER A 1010 33.34 1.56 -39.09
N TYR A 1011 32.23 0.97 -38.65
CA TYR A 1011 31.79 0.98 -37.24
C TYR A 1011 32.31 -0.22 -36.46
N PHE A 1012 32.98 -1.16 -37.12
CA PHE A 1012 33.64 -2.29 -36.48
C PHE A 1012 35.15 -2.07 -36.54
N VAL A 1013 35.83 -2.49 -35.50
CA VAL A 1013 37.29 -2.45 -35.46
C VAL A 1013 37.89 -3.47 -36.44
N GLU A 1014 38.88 -3.03 -37.22
CA GLU A 1014 39.51 -3.86 -38.27
C GLU A 1014 40.55 -4.85 -37.72
N TRP A 1015 41.20 -4.53 -36.60
CA TRP A 1015 42.26 -5.36 -36.00
C TRP A 1015 41.75 -6.57 -35.20
N ILE A 1016 40.45 -6.59 -34.83
CA ILE A 1016 39.79 -7.79 -34.28
C ILE A 1016 39.00 -8.50 -35.39
N PRO A 1017 39.53 -9.57 -36.02
CA PRO A 1017 38.79 -10.34 -37.00
C PRO A 1017 37.63 -11.11 -36.35
N ASN A 1018 36.47 -11.15 -37.00
CA ASN A 1018 35.27 -11.88 -36.55
C ASN A 1018 34.77 -11.51 -35.13
N ASN A 1019 34.63 -10.20 -34.90
CA ASN A 1019 34.23 -9.60 -33.63
C ASN A 1019 32.74 -9.73 -33.26
N ILE A 1020 31.88 -10.18 -34.18
CA ILE A 1020 30.47 -10.47 -33.88
C ILE A 1020 30.29 -11.96 -33.64
N LYS A 1021 29.70 -12.32 -32.48
CA LYS A 1021 29.24 -13.68 -32.17
C LYS A 1021 27.72 -13.72 -32.14
N ALA A 1022 27.14 -14.67 -32.86
CA ALA A 1022 25.70 -14.93 -32.81
C ALA A 1022 25.44 -16.27 -32.11
N SER A 1023 24.44 -16.30 -31.23
CA SER A 1023 23.92 -17.52 -30.63
C SER A 1023 22.42 -17.63 -30.89
N VAL A 1024 21.94 -18.87 -30.98
CA VAL A 1024 20.55 -19.20 -31.28
C VAL A 1024 20.01 -20.15 -30.22
N CYS A 1025 18.95 -19.73 -29.55
CA CYS A 1025 18.17 -20.56 -28.63
C CYS A 1025 16.77 -20.84 -29.22
N ASP A 1026 16.33 -22.09 -29.18
CA ASP A 1026 15.03 -22.49 -29.74
C ASP A 1026 13.83 -22.02 -28.88
N ILE A 1027 14.05 -21.70 -27.60
CA ILE A 1027 13.00 -21.30 -26.65
C ILE A 1027 12.82 -19.77 -26.70
N PRO A 1028 11.67 -19.29 -27.20
CA PRO A 1028 11.37 -17.86 -27.21
C PRO A 1028 10.94 -17.38 -25.82
N PRO A 1029 11.10 -16.08 -25.51
CA PRO A 1029 10.55 -15.49 -24.30
C PRO A 1029 9.01 -15.48 -24.31
N LYS A 1030 8.39 -15.53 -23.12
CA LYS A 1030 6.93 -15.60 -22.95
C LYS A 1030 6.25 -14.38 -23.61
N GLY A 1031 5.25 -14.62 -24.44
CA GLY A 1031 4.51 -13.57 -25.17
C GLY A 1031 5.14 -13.11 -26.49
N LEU A 1032 6.34 -13.59 -26.85
CA LEU A 1032 7.01 -13.30 -28.12
C LEU A 1032 7.33 -14.59 -28.88
N LYS A 1033 7.35 -14.52 -30.21
CA LYS A 1033 7.75 -15.67 -31.05
C LYS A 1033 9.24 -15.70 -31.36
N MET A 1034 9.83 -14.51 -31.48
CA MET A 1034 11.25 -14.31 -31.73
C MET A 1034 11.69 -13.05 -30.99
N ALA A 1035 12.90 -13.09 -30.44
CA ALA A 1035 13.55 -11.95 -29.81
C ALA A 1035 15.07 -12.03 -30.04
N VAL A 1036 15.75 -10.90 -29.86
CA VAL A 1036 17.20 -10.82 -29.86
C VAL A 1036 17.64 -9.89 -28.74
N ALA A 1037 18.58 -10.36 -27.94
CA ALA A 1037 19.31 -9.53 -27.00
C ALA A 1037 20.70 -9.23 -27.57
N PHE A 1038 21.17 -8.02 -27.35
CA PHE A 1038 22.44 -7.52 -27.85
C PHE A 1038 23.30 -7.10 -26.67
N ALA A 1039 24.56 -7.51 -26.71
CA ALA A 1039 25.61 -7.02 -25.83
C ALA A 1039 26.77 -6.56 -26.71
N GLY A 1040 27.01 -5.26 -26.75
CA GLY A 1040 28.08 -4.67 -27.55
C GLY A 1040 29.10 -3.98 -26.67
N ASN A 1041 30.37 -4.31 -26.85
CA ASN A 1041 31.47 -3.52 -26.32
C ASN A 1041 31.83 -2.45 -27.36
N SER A 1042 31.46 -1.21 -27.10
CA SER A 1042 31.65 -0.08 -28.02
C SER A 1042 32.40 1.04 -27.34
N THR A 1043 33.31 1.68 -28.07
CA THR A 1043 34.00 2.88 -27.61
C THR A 1043 33.04 4.07 -27.42
N ALA A 1044 31.82 4.02 -27.96
CA ALA A 1044 30.79 5.05 -27.77
C ALA A 1044 30.36 5.21 -26.30
N ILE A 1045 30.61 4.20 -25.45
CA ILE A 1045 30.27 4.23 -24.03
C ILE A 1045 30.98 5.38 -23.28
N GLN A 1046 32.06 5.91 -23.83
CA GLN A 1046 32.75 7.09 -23.31
C GLN A 1046 31.84 8.34 -23.20
N GLU A 1047 30.79 8.47 -24.03
CA GLU A 1047 29.84 9.59 -23.93
C GLU A 1047 29.10 9.57 -22.60
N MET A 1048 28.72 8.38 -22.15
CA MET A 1048 28.07 8.19 -20.86
C MET A 1048 29.01 8.54 -19.71
N PHE A 1049 30.27 8.05 -19.75
CA PHE A 1049 31.27 8.38 -18.74
C PHE A 1049 31.58 9.89 -18.70
N LYS A 1050 31.74 10.54 -19.85
CA LYS A 1050 31.93 12.00 -19.94
C LYS A 1050 30.76 12.76 -19.34
N ARG A 1051 29.51 12.32 -19.58
CA ARG A 1051 28.31 12.94 -18.99
C ARG A 1051 28.35 12.85 -17.46
N VAL A 1052 28.62 11.67 -16.90
CA VAL A 1052 28.71 11.48 -15.44
C VAL A 1052 29.86 12.30 -14.85
N ALA A 1053 31.02 12.31 -15.53
CA ALA A 1053 32.18 13.11 -15.17
C ALA A 1053 31.87 14.61 -15.14
N GLU A 1054 31.21 15.16 -16.15
CA GLU A 1054 30.88 16.59 -16.21
C GLU A 1054 29.99 17.01 -15.02
N TYR A 1055 29.00 16.19 -14.66
CA TYR A 1055 28.15 16.44 -13.50
C TYR A 1055 28.93 16.34 -12.18
N PHE A 1056 29.78 15.33 -12.05
CA PHE A 1056 30.67 15.17 -10.90
C PHE A 1056 31.59 16.39 -10.74
N THR A 1057 32.33 16.77 -11.79
CA THR A 1057 33.26 17.89 -11.76
C THR A 1057 32.54 19.20 -11.44
N ALA A 1058 31.33 19.42 -11.98
CA ALA A 1058 30.53 20.61 -11.70
C ALA A 1058 30.16 20.75 -10.21
N MET A 1059 29.88 19.63 -9.54
CA MET A 1059 29.59 19.60 -8.10
C MET A 1059 30.88 19.68 -7.26
N PHE A 1060 31.90 18.90 -7.62
CA PHE A 1060 33.16 18.81 -6.88
C PHE A 1060 33.91 20.13 -6.86
N ARG A 1061 33.92 20.89 -7.97
CA ARG A 1061 34.46 22.25 -8.01
C ARG A 1061 33.83 23.21 -7.01
N ARG A 1062 32.56 22.97 -6.64
CA ARG A 1062 31.83 23.79 -5.65
C ARG A 1062 31.89 23.19 -4.25
N LYS A 1063 32.48 21.99 -4.09
CA LYS A 1063 32.47 21.19 -2.86
C LYS A 1063 31.06 21.03 -2.26
N ALA A 1064 30.05 20.91 -3.11
CA ALA A 1064 28.68 20.73 -2.67
C ALA A 1064 28.49 19.31 -2.11
N PHE A 1065 27.82 19.18 -0.96
CA PHE A 1065 27.52 17.90 -0.29
C PHE A 1065 28.73 17.05 0.15
N LEU A 1066 29.97 17.54 -0.02
CA LEU A 1066 31.19 16.78 0.31
C LEU A 1066 31.27 16.38 1.80
N HIS A 1067 30.80 17.25 2.70
CA HIS A 1067 30.74 16.98 4.14
C HIS A 1067 29.96 15.72 4.56
N TRP A 1068 29.02 15.24 3.74
CA TRP A 1068 28.29 14.01 4.01
C TRP A 1068 29.16 12.76 3.82
N TYR A 1069 30.16 12.84 2.95
CA TYR A 1069 31.07 11.73 2.69
C TYR A 1069 32.27 11.80 3.63
N THR A 1070 32.82 13.01 3.83
CA THR A 1070 33.95 13.19 4.74
C THR A 1070 33.56 13.02 6.22
N GLY A 1071 32.28 13.26 6.57
CA GLY A 1071 31.74 12.97 7.89
C GLY A 1071 31.74 11.48 8.25
N GLU A 1072 31.70 10.60 7.24
CA GLU A 1072 31.72 9.14 7.40
C GLU A 1072 33.15 8.56 7.32
N GLY A 1073 34.17 9.42 7.23
CA GLY A 1073 35.58 9.02 7.27
C GLY A 1073 36.30 8.97 5.91
N MET A 1074 35.65 9.36 4.82
CA MET A 1074 36.26 9.44 3.48
C MET A 1074 37.14 10.69 3.31
N ASP A 1075 38.29 10.58 2.64
CA ASP A 1075 39.15 11.74 2.31
C ASP A 1075 38.74 12.41 0.98
N GLU A 1076 38.95 13.72 0.84
CA GLU A 1076 38.76 14.44 -0.42
C GLU A 1076 39.69 13.92 -1.54
N MET A 1077 40.82 13.29 -1.18
CA MET A 1077 41.73 12.68 -2.16
C MET A 1077 41.09 11.50 -2.88
N GLU A 1078 40.28 10.67 -2.21
CA GLU A 1078 39.59 9.53 -2.83
C GLU A 1078 38.67 9.97 -3.98
N PHE A 1079 37.99 11.11 -3.83
CA PHE A 1079 37.19 11.70 -4.90
C PHE A 1079 38.02 12.08 -6.13
N THR A 1080 39.21 12.63 -5.89
CA THR A 1080 40.11 13.06 -6.95
C THR A 1080 40.71 11.85 -7.68
N GLU A 1081 41.02 10.78 -6.94
CA GLU A 1081 41.49 9.51 -7.49
C GLU A 1081 40.41 8.83 -8.33
N ALA A 1082 39.16 8.79 -7.85
CA ALA A 1082 38.04 8.26 -8.60
C ALA A 1082 37.75 9.06 -9.88
N GLU A 1083 37.82 10.39 -9.83
CA GLU A 1083 37.70 11.26 -11.00
C GLU A 1083 38.83 11.02 -12.01
N SER A 1084 40.07 10.88 -11.54
CA SER A 1084 41.23 10.57 -12.39
C SER A 1084 41.06 9.22 -13.08
N ASN A 1085 40.74 8.16 -12.33
CA ASN A 1085 40.60 6.80 -12.87
C ASN A 1085 39.50 6.74 -13.96
N MET A 1086 38.38 7.44 -13.75
CA MET A 1086 37.33 7.51 -14.75
C MET A 1086 37.75 8.29 -16.01
N ASN A 1087 38.52 9.38 -15.87
CA ASN A 1087 39.05 10.12 -17.01
C ASN A 1087 40.12 9.33 -17.78
N ASP A 1088 40.92 8.53 -17.07
CA ASP A 1088 41.89 7.62 -17.67
C ASP A 1088 41.17 6.54 -18.48
N LEU A 1089 40.09 5.95 -17.95
CA LEU A 1089 39.24 5.00 -18.68
C LEU A 1089 38.63 5.62 -19.95
N VAL A 1090 38.14 6.86 -19.88
CA VAL A 1090 37.63 7.59 -21.06
C VAL A 1090 38.73 7.79 -22.10
N SER A 1091 39.95 8.07 -21.65
CA SER A 1091 41.11 8.25 -22.54
C SER A 1091 41.52 6.95 -23.21
N GLU A 1092 41.47 5.82 -22.51
CA GLU A 1092 41.69 4.48 -23.08
C GLU A 1092 40.66 4.17 -24.17
N TYR A 1093 39.37 4.38 -23.91
CA TYR A 1093 38.33 4.20 -24.93
C TYR A 1093 38.54 5.08 -26.16
N GLN A 1094 39.02 6.32 -25.97
CA GLN A 1094 39.33 7.22 -27.07
C GLN A 1094 40.56 6.75 -27.87
N GLN A 1095 41.61 6.27 -27.20
CA GLN A 1095 42.81 5.75 -27.85
C GLN A 1095 42.48 4.57 -28.78
N TYR A 1096 41.71 3.58 -28.31
CA TYR A 1096 41.33 2.43 -29.13
C TYR A 1096 40.30 2.77 -30.22
N GLN A 1097 39.56 3.87 -30.06
CA GLN A 1097 38.66 4.36 -31.10
C GLN A 1097 39.45 4.91 -32.31
N ASP A 1098 40.55 5.60 -32.05
CA ASP A 1098 41.38 6.25 -33.06
C ASP A 1098 42.47 5.32 -33.64
N ALA A 1099 42.80 4.22 -32.95
CA ALA A 1099 43.78 3.23 -33.38
C ALA A 1099 43.46 2.64 -34.77
N THR A 1100 44.52 2.48 -35.58
CA THR A 1100 44.47 1.85 -36.91
C THR A 1100 45.40 0.64 -36.99
N ALA A 1101 45.08 -0.33 -37.86
CA ALA A 1101 45.81 -1.59 -37.96
C ALA A 1101 47.29 -1.47 -38.42
N GLU A 1102 47.75 -0.27 -38.82
CA GLU A 1102 49.14 -0.02 -39.22
C GLU A 1102 50.05 0.43 -38.05
N GLU A 1103 49.49 0.81 -36.89
CA GLU A 1103 50.25 1.38 -35.75
C GLU A 1103 50.69 0.34 -34.70
N GLU A 1104 50.21 -0.90 -34.73
CA GLU A 1104 50.58 -1.95 -33.75
C GLU A 1104 52.05 -2.39 -33.82
N GLY A 1105 52.78 -2.11 -34.91
CA GLY A 1105 54.19 -2.48 -35.04
C GLY A 1105 55.14 -1.81 -34.03
N GLU A 1106 54.70 -0.75 -33.35
CA GLU A 1106 55.48 -0.04 -32.31
C GLU A 1106 54.97 -0.29 -30.88
N PHE A 1107 53.76 -0.81 -30.67
CA PHE A 1107 53.17 -0.97 -29.32
C PHE A 1107 53.56 -2.27 -28.62
N ASP A 1108 53.88 -3.35 -29.36
CA ASP A 1108 54.34 -4.62 -28.79
C ASP A 1108 55.76 -4.55 -28.15
N GLU A 1109 56.54 -3.49 -28.41
CA GLU A 1109 57.91 -3.34 -27.85
C GLU A 1109 57.94 -2.66 -26.46
N GLU A 1110 56.90 -1.94 -26.03
CA GLU A 1110 56.91 -1.21 -24.73
C GLU A 1110 56.42 -2.03 -23.52
N GLU A 1111 55.60 -3.08 -23.70
CA GLU A 1111 55.14 -3.93 -22.57
C GLU A 1111 56.21 -4.93 -22.07
N GLY A 1112 57.35 -5.07 -22.77
CA GLY A 1112 58.40 -6.04 -22.44
C GLY A 1112 59.42 -5.62 -21.35
N GLU A 1113 59.38 -4.39 -20.83
CA GLU A 1113 60.44 -3.86 -19.93
C GLU A 1113 60.09 -3.82 -18.43
N TYR A 1114 58.89 -4.26 -18.00
CA TYR A 1114 58.46 -4.19 -16.59
C TYR A 1114 58.27 -5.55 -15.88
N ASP A 1115 59.05 -6.57 -16.23
CA ASP A 1115 59.21 -7.76 -15.39
C ASP A 1115 60.70 -8.13 -15.21
N GLY A 1116 61.27 -7.70 -14.09
CA GLY A 1116 62.65 -7.98 -13.65
C GLY A 1116 62.81 -7.88 -12.14
#